data_AF-A0AAC9HJ52-F1
#
_entry.id   AF-A0AAC9HJ52-F1
#
_cell.length_a   1.000
_cell.length_b   1.000
_cell.length_c   1.000
_cell.angle_alpha   90.00
_cell.angle_beta   90.00
_cell.angle_gamma   90.00
#
_symmetry.space_group_name_H-M   'P 1'
#
loop_
_entity.id
_entity.type
_entity.pdbx_description
1 polymer ?
#
loop_
_entity_poly.entity_id
_entity_poly.type
_entity_poly.pdbx_seq_one_letter_code
_entity_poly.pdbx_strand_id
1 'polypeptide(L)'
;MGGIVNTATGRCRQCYSCVRNCPVKAIRINKGQAEVIAERCISCGMCLAFCSQGAKQVAGSQAAVLAALKEHQEMVACLAPSFPAAFPGWTAGQVAGALKKLGFARVWEVAVGALLVAREYQRVLKQRNTPAISTACYAVVNLVERHFPSLIPYLLPVVSPSIALGRLLKKHLGPVKVAFIGPCIAKKEEILDPEVAGAVDYVLTFAEIKELLAVEHLEHPGVAAALDSPPVAVSRLFPLPGGLSRSMGAIPDIADQDLLLVEGKEGVLAALEGLARGEIRPRLIDALFCEGCVMGPGMGVVVNQVKRKELVAAYYRRCQEAREPEILAPDLARSFHNKQSSLPLPGEEDIKRILRLTNKFTPADELNCGACGYHSCREKAIAVYQGLAEIDMCLPYLLEQKSDLLSRAASNLMHFVNLYKSPGDRPGPGVMELLQERNIIVASPRMLRVLYLAERVARVDSTVLILGESGVGKEVVARLIHALSERGKGPFVKINCGAIPENLLESELFGYERGAFTGANREGKMGQLELGEGGTVFLDEIAELPLKLQVKLLQVLQEQRLVRVGGIREIKLNIRIISATNKNLLQMVREGTFREDLYYRLNVIPLTIPPLRERPEDIEALIDHFMDRLNRRYKQEKRISRRARRYLLAYPWPGNVRELHNVIEQLFVLVEGTEILPEHLPYYIRDDPARYSSHMLVKDIMPMKEAIEEVEKQLLLKALEKYRSTYQVAEKLGVNQSTVVRKIKKYGLEHQ
;
A
#
# COMPACT_ATOMS: atom_id res chain seq x y z
N MET A 1 28.20 6.63 0.61
CA MET A 1 27.88 5.93 -0.66
C MET A 1 26.58 5.18 -0.45
N GLY A 2 25.62 5.27 -1.37
CA GLY A 2 24.36 4.51 -1.26
C GLY A 2 24.62 3.01 -1.32
N GLY A 3 23.82 2.20 -0.62
CA GLY A 3 23.95 0.74 -0.68
C GLY A 3 23.66 0.19 -2.08
N ILE A 4 24.12 -1.03 -2.38
CA ILE A 4 23.81 -1.71 -3.66
C ILE A 4 22.32 -1.99 -3.81
N VAL A 5 21.64 -2.29 -2.70
CA VAL A 5 20.20 -2.52 -2.67
C VAL A 5 19.55 -1.39 -1.89
N ASN A 6 18.61 -0.69 -2.53
CA ASN A 6 17.92 0.48 -1.97
C ASN A 6 16.41 0.27 -1.99
N THR A 7 15.69 1.24 -1.43
CA THR A 7 14.21 1.25 -1.44
C THR A 7 13.73 2.51 -2.14
N ALA A 8 12.96 2.33 -3.21
CA ALA A 8 12.23 3.42 -3.86
C ALA A 8 11.11 3.92 -2.93
N THR A 9 11.22 5.18 -2.54
CA THR A 9 10.21 5.88 -1.74
C THR A 9 8.86 5.90 -2.47
N GLY A 10 7.77 5.68 -1.73
CA GLY A 10 6.40 5.72 -2.26
C GLY A 10 5.89 4.43 -2.90
N ARG A 11 6.75 3.44 -3.18
CA ARG A 11 6.31 2.11 -3.69
C ARG A 11 6.07 1.09 -2.58
N CYS A 12 6.66 1.27 -1.40
CA CYS A 12 6.49 0.32 -0.30
C CYS A 12 5.07 0.38 0.29
N ARG A 13 4.38 -0.76 0.34
CA ARG A 13 3.03 -0.91 0.93
C ARG A 13 3.03 -1.57 2.31
N GLN A 14 4.17 -1.52 3.02
CA GLN A 14 4.28 -1.95 4.42
C GLN A 14 3.88 -3.42 4.69
N CYS A 15 4.02 -4.31 3.70
CA CYS A 15 3.73 -5.74 3.88
C CYS A 15 4.82 -6.49 4.68
N TYR A 16 5.96 -5.84 4.93
CA TYR A 16 7.13 -6.36 5.66
C TYR A 16 7.73 -7.68 5.14
N SER A 17 7.32 -8.14 3.95
CA SER A 17 7.84 -9.35 3.30
C SER A 17 9.36 -9.32 3.13
N CYS A 18 9.91 -8.15 2.79
CA CYS A 18 11.35 -7.97 2.67
C CYS A 18 12.10 -8.13 4.01
N VAL A 19 11.52 -7.67 5.13
CA VAL A 19 12.10 -7.81 6.48
C VAL A 19 12.10 -9.28 6.88
N ARG A 20 10.97 -9.97 6.68
CA ARG A 20 10.82 -11.40 6.99
C ARG A 20 11.82 -12.27 6.23
N ASN A 21 12.03 -11.97 4.96
CA ASN A 21 12.91 -12.73 4.08
C ASN A 21 14.36 -12.23 4.05
N CYS A 22 14.69 -11.20 4.85
CA CYS A 22 16.08 -10.76 4.99
C CYS A 22 16.82 -11.73 5.94
N PRO A 23 17.85 -12.44 5.47
CA PRO A 23 18.56 -13.46 6.25
C PRO A 23 19.33 -12.89 7.44
N VAL A 24 19.70 -11.61 7.37
CA VAL A 24 20.57 -10.92 8.34
C VAL A 24 19.90 -9.73 9.02
N LYS A 25 18.56 -9.60 8.84
CA LYS A 25 17.75 -8.47 9.32
C LYS A 25 18.38 -7.10 9.04
N ALA A 26 18.91 -6.92 7.83
CA ALA A 26 19.53 -5.66 7.37
C ALA A 26 18.50 -4.65 6.82
N ILE A 27 17.23 -4.79 7.17
CA ILE A 27 16.16 -3.89 6.73
C ILE A 27 15.50 -3.33 7.98
N ARG A 28 15.57 -2.01 8.16
CA ARG A 28 14.86 -1.30 9.22
C ARG A 28 13.52 -0.77 8.74
N ILE A 29 12.59 -0.60 9.66
CA ILE A 29 11.37 0.19 9.42
C ILE A 29 11.53 1.56 10.09
N ASN A 30 11.30 2.62 9.32
CA ASN A 30 11.36 4.00 9.76
C ASN A 30 10.12 4.74 9.24
N LYS A 31 9.26 5.19 10.15
CA LYS A 31 7.96 5.82 9.85
C LYS A 31 7.13 4.96 8.89
N GLY A 32 7.08 3.65 9.17
CA GLY A 32 6.41 2.65 8.34
C GLY A 32 7.09 2.34 7.00
N GLN A 33 8.21 2.96 6.64
CA GLN A 33 8.93 2.68 5.38
C GLN A 33 10.11 1.74 5.61
N ALA A 34 10.26 0.75 4.72
CA ALA A 34 11.33 -0.24 4.82
C ALA A 34 12.63 0.29 4.19
N GLU A 35 13.67 0.51 4.97
CA GLU A 35 14.98 1.01 4.52
C GLU A 35 16.06 -0.08 4.64
N VAL A 36 16.98 -0.16 3.68
CA VAL A 36 18.09 -1.13 3.73
C VAL A 36 19.27 -0.48 4.45
N ILE A 37 19.83 -1.18 5.43
CA ILE A 37 21.05 -0.75 6.16
C ILE A 37 22.25 -1.31 5.39
N ALA A 38 22.97 -0.44 4.70
CA ALA A 38 24.04 -0.82 3.77
C ALA A 38 25.15 -1.60 4.47
N GLU A 39 25.52 -1.20 5.69
CA GLU A 39 26.60 -1.79 6.49
C GLU A 39 26.28 -3.22 6.91
N ARG A 40 24.99 -3.55 7.08
CA ARG A 40 24.54 -4.90 7.47
C ARG A 40 24.17 -5.77 6.26
N CYS A 41 23.81 -5.16 5.14
CA CYS A 41 23.31 -5.85 3.96
C CYS A 41 24.41 -6.71 3.31
N ILE A 42 24.15 -8.00 3.09
CA ILE A 42 25.10 -8.88 2.39
C ILE A 42 24.94 -8.85 0.86
N SER A 43 24.12 -7.95 0.34
CA SER A 43 23.80 -7.79 -1.09
C SER A 43 23.30 -9.07 -1.79
N CYS A 44 22.72 -10.00 -1.03
CA CYS A 44 22.18 -11.27 -1.55
C CYS A 44 20.93 -11.09 -2.42
N GLY A 45 20.28 -9.93 -2.37
CA GLY A 45 19.12 -9.59 -3.19
C GLY A 45 17.80 -10.31 -2.87
N MET A 46 17.74 -11.12 -1.81
CA MET A 46 16.50 -11.83 -1.43
C MET A 46 15.31 -10.89 -1.22
N CYS A 47 15.56 -9.70 -0.66
CA CYS A 47 14.50 -8.72 -0.46
C CYS A 47 13.84 -8.22 -1.76
N LEU A 48 14.53 -8.29 -2.90
CA LEU A 48 13.95 -7.98 -4.21
C LEU A 48 13.02 -9.09 -4.68
N ALA A 49 13.43 -10.35 -4.55
CA ALA A 49 12.65 -11.52 -4.95
C ALA A 49 11.29 -11.60 -4.24
N PHE A 50 11.21 -11.08 -3.01
CA PHE A 50 9.98 -11.07 -2.21
C PHE A 50 9.24 -9.71 -2.19
N CYS A 51 9.68 -8.74 -2.99
CA CYS A 51 9.06 -7.41 -3.07
C CYS A 51 8.07 -7.33 -4.24
N SER A 52 6.80 -7.66 -3.98
CA SER A 52 5.75 -7.62 -5.01
C SER A 52 5.48 -6.23 -5.61
N GLN A 53 5.87 -5.17 -4.90
CA GLN A 53 5.64 -3.78 -5.34
C GLN A 53 6.80 -3.19 -6.14
N GLY A 54 7.89 -3.94 -6.35
CA GLY A 54 9.11 -3.40 -6.96
C GLY A 54 9.67 -2.18 -6.21
N ALA A 55 9.46 -2.15 -4.88
CA ALA A 55 9.95 -1.09 -4.02
C ALA A 55 11.43 -1.27 -3.67
N LYS A 56 11.92 -2.51 -3.58
CA LYS A 56 13.36 -2.77 -3.50
C LYS A 56 13.96 -2.65 -4.89
N GLN A 57 15.09 -1.97 -5.00
CA GLN A 57 15.78 -1.72 -6.26
C GLN A 57 17.28 -1.99 -6.10
N VAL A 58 17.93 -2.35 -7.19
CA VAL A 58 19.38 -2.53 -7.27
C VAL A 58 19.99 -1.30 -7.92
N ALA A 59 21.17 -0.89 -7.47
CA ALA A 59 21.97 0.13 -8.15
C ALA A 59 22.24 -0.31 -9.61
N GLY A 60 21.63 0.42 -10.55
CA GLY A 60 21.74 0.13 -11.98
C GLY A 60 23.14 0.40 -12.50
N SER A 61 23.60 -0.44 -13.42
CA SER A 61 24.84 -0.21 -14.19
C SER A 61 24.59 -0.02 -15.69
N GLN A 62 23.33 -0.12 -16.12
CA GLN A 62 22.92 -0.06 -17.52
C GLN A 62 23.38 1.22 -18.22
N ALA A 63 23.09 2.38 -17.62
CA ALA A 63 23.41 3.68 -18.22
C ALA A 63 24.93 3.88 -18.38
N ALA A 64 25.72 3.49 -17.37
CA ALA A 64 27.17 3.61 -17.43
C ALA A 64 27.79 2.67 -18.47
N VAL A 65 27.27 1.44 -18.60
CA VAL A 65 27.70 0.50 -19.63
C VAL A 65 27.34 1.00 -21.02
N LEU A 66 26.10 1.44 -21.25
CA LEU A 66 25.69 1.99 -22.55
C LEU A 66 26.53 3.20 -22.97
N ALA A 67 26.84 4.10 -22.02
CA ALA A 67 27.72 5.24 -22.29
C ALA A 67 29.12 4.77 -22.71
N ALA A 68 29.73 3.84 -21.96
CA ALA A 68 31.06 3.31 -22.27
C ALA A 68 31.11 2.55 -23.61
N LEU A 69 30.03 1.84 -23.98
CA LEU A 69 29.92 1.18 -25.28
C LEU A 69 29.81 2.20 -26.43
N LYS A 70 29.08 3.31 -26.25
CA LYS A 70 28.96 4.39 -27.24
C LYS A 70 30.25 5.18 -27.43
N GLU A 71 31.07 5.29 -26.40
CA GLU A 71 32.42 5.90 -26.47
C GLU A 71 33.46 5.00 -27.17
N HIS A 72 33.05 3.88 -27.77
CA HIS A 72 33.92 2.92 -28.45
C HIS A 72 35.06 2.37 -27.57
N GLN A 73 34.87 2.32 -26.25
CA GLN A 73 35.83 1.65 -25.36
C GLN A 73 35.81 0.14 -25.63
N GLU A 74 36.99 -0.48 -25.83
CA GLU A 74 37.06 -1.93 -26.01
C GLU A 74 36.62 -2.63 -24.71
N MET A 75 35.40 -3.18 -24.72
CA MET A 75 34.78 -3.81 -23.57
C MET A 75 34.54 -5.30 -23.81
N VAL A 76 34.97 -6.12 -22.84
CA VAL A 76 34.76 -7.57 -22.82
C VAL A 76 33.59 -7.92 -21.92
N ALA A 77 32.57 -8.58 -22.47
CA ALA A 77 31.47 -9.17 -21.71
C ALA A 77 31.89 -10.52 -21.12
N CYS A 78 31.88 -10.64 -19.80
CA CYS A 78 32.15 -11.87 -19.07
C CYS A 78 30.83 -12.53 -18.64
N LEU A 79 30.36 -13.50 -19.44
CA LEU A 79 29.10 -14.18 -19.29
C LEU A 79 29.17 -15.30 -18.24
N ALA A 80 28.34 -15.24 -17.21
CA ALA A 80 28.28 -16.28 -16.19
C ALA A 80 27.72 -17.61 -16.74
N PRO A 81 28.24 -18.78 -16.32
CA PRO A 81 27.82 -20.09 -16.87
C PRO A 81 26.36 -20.48 -16.56
N SER A 82 25.64 -19.69 -15.74
CA SER A 82 24.20 -19.84 -15.54
C SER A 82 23.35 -19.21 -16.64
N PHE A 83 23.95 -18.58 -17.66
CA PHE A 83 23.21 -17.95 -18.76
C PHE A 83 22.21 -18.89 -19.48
N PRO A 84 22.40 -20.22 -19.62
CA PRO A 84 21.42 -21.08 -20.27
C PRO A 84 20.07 -21.09 -19.53
N ALA A 85 20.10 -20.89 -18.22
CA ALA A 85 18.89 -20.75 -17.41
C ALA A 85 18.26 -19.36 -17.51
N ALA A 86 19.04 -18.32 -17.85
CA ALA A 86 18.55 -16.96 -18.03
C ALA A 86 17.99 -16.72 -19.44
N PHE A 87 18.53 -17.39 -20.46
CA PHE A 87 18.11 -17.29 -21.86
C PHE A 87 17.59 -18.64 -22.37
N PRO A 88 16.45 -19.13 -21.84
CA PRO A 88 15.91 -20.41 -22.28
C PRO A 88 15.61 -20.38 -23.78
N GLY A 89 16.04 -21.42 -24.49
CA GLY A 89 15.88 -21.53 -25.94
C GLY A 89 16.99 -20.86 -26.76
N TRP A 90 17.90 -20.11 -26.14
CA TRP A 90 19.03 -19.51 -26.84
C TRP A 90 20.27 -20.39 -26.73
N THR A 91 21.02 -20.47 -27.82
CA THR A 91 22.37 -21.04 -27.83
C THR A 91 23.37 -20.04 -27.24
N ALA A 92 24.52 -20.55 -26.76
CA ALA A 92 25.62 -19.70 -26.32
C ALA A 92 26.02 -18.67 -27.38
N GLY A 93 26.01 -19.08 -28.66
CA GLY A 93 26.39 -18.20 -29.75
C GLY A 93 25.35 -17.13 -30.07
N GLN A 94 24.06 -17.41 -29.87
CA GLN A 94 23.00 -16.38 -29.98
C GLN A 94 23.14 -15.32 -28.90
N VAL A 95 23.43 -15.71 -27.65
CA VAL A 95 23.69 -14.75 -26.56
C VAL A 95 24.94 -13.93 -26.88
N ALA A 96 26.03 -14.57 -27.31
CA ALA A 96 27.25 -13.86 -27.70
C ALA A 96 27.02 -12.90 -28.88
N GLY A 97 26.27 -13.33 -29.89
CA GLY A 97 25.90 -12.50 -31.04
C GLY A 97 25.08 -11.27 -30.64
N ALA A 98 24.12 -11.42 -29.74
CA ALA A 98 23.34 -10.31 -29.20
C ALA A 98 24.21 -9.31 -28.44
N LEU A 99 25.12 -9.79 -27.58
CA LEU A 99 26.06 -8.93 -26.85
C LEU A 99 27.03 -8.19 -27.78
N LYS A 100 27.54 -8.87 -28.82
CA LYS A 100 28.39 -8.21 -29.83
C LYS A 100 27.63 -7.12 -30.60
N LYS A 101 26.37 -7.37 -30.97
CA LYS A 101 25.50 -6.36 -31.58
C LYS A 101 25.19 -5.18 -30.66
N LEU A 102 25.11 -5.41 -29.35
CA LEU A 102 24.93 -4.36 -28.36
C LEU A 102 26.19 -3.47 -28.23
N GLY A 103 27.35 -3.92 -28.71
CA GLY A 103 28.59 -3.15 -28.76
C GLY A 103 29.78 -3.76 -28.03
N PHE A 104 29.62 -4.91 -27.37
CA PHE A 104 30.75 -5.59 -26.71
C PHE A 104 31.73 -6.13 -27.76
N ALA A 105 33.02 -5.82 -27.61
CA ALA A 105 34.05 -6.25 -28.56
C ALA A 105 34.27 -7.77 -28.51
N ARG A 106 34.20 -8.35 -27.30
CA ARG A 106 34.42 -9.80 -27.07
C ARG A 106 33.46 -10.31 -26.00
N VAL A 107 33.14 -11.61 -26.07
CA VAL A 107 32.29 -12.32 -25.12
C VAL A 107 33.03 -13.55 -24.61
N TRP A 108 33.39 -13.53 -23.33
CA TRP A 108 34.10 -14.60 -22.64
C TRP A 108 33.22 -15.26 -21.60
N GLU A 109 33.41 -16.56 -21.37
CA GLU A 109 32.68 -17.29 -20.35
C GLU A 109 33.43 -17.29 -18.99
N VAL A 110 32.71 -16.96 -17.91
CA VAL A 110 33.26 -16.96 -16.53
C VAL A 110 33.66 -18.37 -16.05
N ALA A 111 33.22 -19.42 -16.75
CA ALA A 111 33.68 -20.79 -16.52
C ALA A 111 35.22 -20.92 -16.61
N VAL A 112 35.89 -20.07 -17.39
CA VAL A 112 37.37 -20.00 -17.43
C VAL A 112 37.93 -19.55 -16.08
N GLY A 113 37.38 -18.49 -15.50
CA GLY A 113 37.77 -18.03 -14.16
C GLY A 113 37.43 -19.05 -13.08
N ALA A 114 36.33 -19.79 -13.24
CA ALA A 114 35.93 -20.85 -12.32
C ALA A 114 36.94 -22.01 -12.29
N LEU A 115 37.48 -22.38 -13.46
CA LEU A 115 38.55 -23.38 -13.56
C LEU A 115 39.81 -22.94 -12.81
N LEU A 116 40.22 -21.68 -12.97
CA LEU A 116 41.38 -21.11 -12.28
C LEU A 116 41.20 -21.12 -10.76
N VAL A 117 40.03 -20.70 -10.28
CA VAL A 117 39.69 -20.70 -8.85
C VAL A 117 39.64 -22.13 -8.28
N ALA A 118 39.05 -23.09 -9.01
CA ALA A 118 38.99 -24.48 -8.56
C ALA A 118 40.40 -25.09 -8.38
N ARG A 119 41.31 -24.86 -9.35
CA ARG A 119 42.70 -25.32 -9.26
C ARG A 119 43.44 -24.67 -8.09
N GLU A 120 43.20 -23.38 -7.86
CA GLU A 120 43.83 -22.65 -6.76
C GLU A 120 43.31 -23.11 -5.39
N TYR A 121 42.01 -23.39 -5.27
CA TYR A 121 41.44 -23.99 -4.06
C TYR A 121 42.09 -25.33 -3.73
N GLN A 122 42.25 -26.23 -4.71
CA GLN A 122 42.96 -27.49 -4.51
C GLN A 122 44.40 -27.25 -4.01
N ARG A 123 45.12 -26.28 -4.59
CA ARG A 123 46.49 -25.94 -4.19
C ARG A 123 46.55 -25.49 -2.73
N VAL A 124 45.65 -24.58 -2.34
CA VAL A 124 45.57 -24.05 -0.96
C VAL A 124 45.15 -25.15 0.03
N LEU A 125 44.16 -25.97 -0.31
CA LEU A 125 43.64 -27.05 0.55
C LEU A 125 44.63 -28.20 0.75
N LYS A 126 45.61 -28.39 -0.15
CA LYS A 126 46.73 -29.33 0.05
C LYS A 126 47.70 -28.87 1.15
N GLN A 127 47.76 -27.56 1.40
CA GLN A 127 48.69 -26.94 2.35
C GLN A 127 48.01 -26.55 3.68
N ARG A 128 46.72 -26.88 3.83
CA ARG A 128 45.87 -26.39 4.92
C ARG A 128 45.22 -27.56 5.67
N ASN A 129 45.33 -27.52 7.00
CA ASN A 129 44.78 -28.54 7.91
C ASN A 129 43.59 -28.04 8.75
N THR A 130 43.20 -26.78 8.60
CA THR A 130 42.03 -26.19 9.25
C THR A 130 40.84 -26.18 8.29
N PRO A 131 39.61 -26.14 8.82
CA PRO A 131 38.43 -25.93 7.99
C PRO A 131 38.59 -24.76 7.02
N ALA A 132 37.86 -24.83 5.91
CA ALA A 132 37.87 -23.81 4.89
C ALA A 132 36.45 -23.52 4.39
N ILE A 133 36.20 -22.29 3.99
CA ILE A 133 34.93 -21.84 3.40
C ILE A 133 35.25 -21.33 1.99
N SER A 134 34.50 -21.80 0.99
CA SER A 134 34.65 -21.32 -0.38
C SER A 134 34.27 -19.84 -0.51
N THR A 135 34.99 -19.10 -1.36
CA THR A 135 34.88 -17.63 -1.51
C THR A 135 34.33 -17.21 -2.87
N ALA A 136 33.90 -18.16 -3.71
CA ALA A 136 33.31 -17.87 -5.01
C ALA A 136 31.96 -17.14 -4.91
N CYS A 137 31.18 -17.42 -3.86
CA CYS A 137 29.92 -16.75 -3.56
C CYS A 137 30.15 -15.50 -2.70
N TYR A 138 30.13 -14.31 -3.32
CA TYR A 138 30.41 -13.07 -2.58
C TYR A 138 29.37 -12.72 -1.51
N ALA A 139 28.13 -13.21 -1.64
CA ALA A 139 27.13 -13.07 -0.57
C ALA A 139 27.54 -13.83 0.72
N VAL A 140 28.23 -14.97 0.58
CA VAL A 140 28.79 -15.72 1.73
C VAL A 140 29.98 -14.97 2.32
N VAL A 141 30.86 -14.41 1.49
CA VAL A 141 31.98 -13.57 1.95
C VAL A 141 31.44 -12.38 2.78
N ASN A 142 30.47 -11.63 2.23
CA ASN A 142 29.81 -10.53 2.95
C ASN A 142 29.14 -10.99 4.25
N LEU A 143 28.53 -12.19 4.26
CA LEU A 143 27.91 -12.76 5.45
C LEU A 143 28.94 -13.03 6.54
N VAL A 144 30.09 -13.63 6.19
CA VAL A 144 31.19 -13.88 7.12
C VAL A 144 31.80 -12.57 7.62
N GLU A 145 32.18 -11.66 6.74
CA GLU A 145 32.83 -10.40 7.12
C GLU A 145 31.98 -9.53 8.05
N ARG A 146 30.64 -9.59 7.95
CA ARG A 146 29.73 -8.69 8.69
C ARG A 146 29.01 -9.34 9.86
N HIS A 147 28.73 -10.64 9.79
CA HIS A 147 27.87 -11.33 10.77
C HIS A 147 28.59 -12.48 11.47
N PHE A 148 29.67 -13.02 10.90
CA PHE A 148 30.49 -14.07 11.51
C PHE A 148 31.99 -13.73 11.45
N PRO A 149 32.44 -12.58 11.99
CA PRO A 149 33.83 -12.14 11.81
C PRO A 149 34.86 -13.10 12.42
N SER A 150 34.49 -13.92 13.41
CA SER A 150 35.34 -14.99 13.94
C SER A 150 35.66 -16.07 12.89
N LEU A 151 34.87 -16.17 11.82
CA LEU A 151 35.06 -17.13 10.75
C LEU A 151 35.90 -16.63 9.58
N ILE A 152 36.31 -15.36 9.58
CA ILE A 152 37.17 -14.77 8.53
C ILE A 152 38.43 -15.62 8.25
N PRO A 153 39.15 -16.15 9.26
CA PRO A 153 40.31 -17.01 9.03
C PRO A 153 40.01 -18.30 8.26
N TYR A 154 38.75 -18.74 8.22
CA TYR A 154 38.33 -19.93 7.47
C TYR A 154 38.00 -19.64 6.00
N LEU A 155 37.86 -18.37 5.58
CA LEU A 155 37.70 -18.05 4.16
C LEU A 155 38.96 -18.41 3.36
N LEU A 156 38.79 -19.07 2.21
CA LEU A 156 39.91 -19.32 1.29
C LEU A 156 40.40 -17.98 0.70
N PRO A 157 41.70 -17.63 0.81
CA PRO A 157 42.26 -16.32 0.44
C PRO A 157 42.43 -16.15 -1.08
N VAL A 158 41.35 -16.39 -1.81
CA VAL A 158 41.31 -16.52 -3.26
C VAL A 158 40.11 -15.72 -3.78
N VAL A 159 40.30 -14.99 -4.87
CA VAL A 159 39.26 -14.20 -5.52
C VAL A 159 38.15 -15.09 -6.10
N SER A 160 37.01 -14.47 -6.42
CA SER A 160 35.93 -15.19 -7.09
C SER A 160 36.20 -15.41 -8.59
N PRO A 161 35.47 -16.33 -9.26
CA PRO A 161 35.64 -16.61 -10.68
C PRO A 161 35.54 -15.40 -11.61
N SER A 162 34.66 -14.44 -11.30
CA SER A 162 34.50 -13.21 -12.07
C SER A 162 35.73 -12.31 -11.99
N ILE A 163 36.31 -12.18 -10.80
CA ILE A 163 37.52 -11.39 -10.58
C ILE A 163 38.75 -12.10 -11.17
N ALA A 164 38.84 -13.43 -11.02
CA ALA A 164 39.90 -14.24 -11.63
C ALA A 164 39.95 -14.05 -13.15
N LEU A 165 38.80 -14.13 -13.83
CA LEU A 165 38.71 -13.88 -15.26
C LEU A 165 39.04 -12.42 -15.60
N GLY A 166 38.56 -11.45 -14.81
CA GLY A 166 38.90 -10.04 -15.00
C GLY A 166 40.40 -9.78 -14.96
N ARG A 167 41.10 -10.27 -13.93
CA ARG A 167 42.56 -10.18 -13.81
C ARG A 167 43.28 -10.90 -14.97
N LEU A 168 42.79 -12.06 -15.39
CA LEU A 168 43.33 -12.79 -16.54
C LEU A 168 43.23 -11.94 -17.81
N LEU A 169 42.06 -11.36 -18.11
CA LEU A 169 41.81 -10.56 -19.30
C LEU A 169 42.67 -9.30 -19.33
N LYS A 170 42.77 -8.58 -18.22
CA LYS A 170 43.63 -7.38 -18.12
C LYS A 170 45.10 -7.72 -18.37
N LYS A 171 45.57 -8.87 -17.89
CA LYS A 171 46.93 -9.37 -18.12
C LYS A 171 47.18 -9.76 -19.59
N HIS A 172 46.18 -10.36 -20.25
CA HIS A 172 46.34 -10.90 -21.61
C HIS A 172 46.01 -9.91 -22.73
N LEU A 173 45.03 -9.03 -22.51
CA LEU A 173 44.50 -8.11 -23.52
C LEU A 173 44.89 -6.65 -23.28
N GLY A 174 45.55 -6.34 -22.16
CA GLY A 174 45.90 -4.97 -21.79
C GLY A 174 44.72 -4.20 -21.17
N PRO A 175 44.67 -2.87 -21.33
CA PRO A 175 43.72 -2.00 -20.62
C PRO A 175 42.31 -2.00 -21.23
N VAL A 176 41.71 -3.19 -21.39
CA VAL A 176 40.31 -3.36 -21.82
C VAL A 176 39.35 -3.10 -20.66
N LYS A 177 38.11 -2.66 -20.94
CA LYS A 177 37.04 -2.65 -19.93
C LYS A 177 36.43 -4.04 -19.77
N VAL A 178 36.07 -4.43 -18.56
CA VAL A 178 35.49 -5.75 -18.26
C VAL A 178 34.13 -5.59 -17.61
N ALA A 179 33.09 -6.14 -18.23
CA ALA A 179 31.74 -6.18 -17.69
C ALA A 179 31.34 -7.62 -17.33
N PHE A 180 31.09 -7.90 -16.06
CA PHE A 180 30.50 -9.17 -15.66
C PHE A 180 28.99 -9.16 -15.90
N ILE A 181 28.47 -10.22 -16.53
CA ILE A 181 27.05 -10.41 -16.80
C ILE A 181 26.60 -11.71 -16.13
N GLY A 182 25.76 -11.62 -15.10
CA GLY A 182 25.39 -12.83 -14.34
C GLY A 182 24.19 -12.70 -13.41
N PRO A 183 23.94 -13.69 -12.55
CA PRO A 183 22.70 -13.74 -11.75
C PRO A 183 22.81 -13.05 -10.38
N CYS A 184 24.00 -12.59 -9.99
CA CYS A 184 24.31 -12.24 -8.61
C CYS A 184 24.45 -10.73 -8.42
N ILE A 185 23.63 -10.16 -7.53
CA ILE A 185 23.68 -8.75 -7.15
C ILE A 185 24.90 -8.42 -6.29
N ALA A 186 25.33 -9.35 -5.43
CA ALA A 186 26.48 -9.15 -4.55
C ALA A 186 27.78 -8.86 -5.34
N LYS A 187 27.86 -9.26 -6.61
CA LYS A 187 28.99 -8.91 -7.49
C LYS A 187 29.14 -7.41 -7.71
N LYS A 188 28.05 -6.64 -7.68
CA LYS A 188 28.11 -5.16 -7.76
C LYS A 188 28.84 -4.56 -6.55
N GLU A 189 28.75 -5.20 -5.39
CA GLU A 189 29.52 -4.80 -4.21
C GLU A 189 30.96 -5.32 -4.26
N GLU A 190 31.16 -6.53 -4.79
CA GLU A 190 32.50 -7.14 -4.87
C GLU A 190 33.49 -6.26 -5.63
N ILE A 191 33.07 -5.65 -6.74
CA ILE A 191 33.93 -4.80 -7.56
C ILE A 191 34.31 -3.47 -6.89
N LEU A 192 33.62 -3.10 -5.81
CA LEU A 192 33.94 -1.91 -5.01
C LEU A 192 35.00 -2.19 -3.95
N ASP A 193 35.34 -3.46 -3.73
CA ASP A 193 36.35 -3.84 -2.74
C ASP A 193 37.76 -3.48 -3.24
N PRO A 194 38.55 -2.70 -2.47
CA PRO A 194 39.88 -2.25 -2.87
C PRO A 194 40.84 -3.38 -3.29
N GLU A 195 40.74 -4.57 -2.68
CA GLU A 195 41.60 -5.73 -2.97
C GLU A 195 41.46 -6.26 -4.40
N VAL A 196 40.34 -5.94 -5.07
CA VAL A 196 40.02 -6.44 -6.42
C VAL A 196 39.73 -5.30 -7.40
N ALA A 197 40.01 -4.06 -7.01
CA ALA A 197 39.75 -2.88 -7.81
C ALA A 197 40.40 -2.98 -9.20
N GLY A 198 39.64 -2.59 -10.23
CA GLY A 198 40.10 -2.58 -11.62
C GLY A 198 40.11 -3.95 -12.33
N ALA A 199 39.83 -5.06 -11.63
CA ALA A 199 39.70 -6.37 -12.27
C ALA A 199 38.43 -6.47 -13.13
N VAL A 200 37.31 -5.95 -12.62
CA VAL A 200 36.01 -5.87 -13.30
C VAL A 200 35.49 -4.45 -13.14
N ASP A 201 35.13 -3.81 -14.24
CA ASP A 201 34.71 -2.40 -14.28
C ASP A 201 33.19 -2.25 -14.07
N TYR A 202 32.40 -3.20 -14.60
CA TYR A 202 30.93 -3.13 -14.55
C TYR A 202 30.32 -4.48 -14.19
N VAL A 203 29.15 -4.45 -13.55
CA VAL A 203 28.36 -5.63 -13.23
C VAL A 203 26.92 -5.40 -13.68
N LEU A 204 26.47 -6.23 -14.62
CA LEU A 204 25.10 -6.31 -15.07
C LEU A 204 24.50 -7.65 -14.63
N THR A 205 23.29 -7.60 -14.10
CA THR A 205 22.50 -8.80 -13.90
C THR A 205 21.89 -9.30 -15.21
N PHE A 206 21.47 -10.57 -15.27
CA PHE A 206 20.74 -11.07 -16.43
C PHE A 206 19.41 -10.34 -16.68
N ALA A 207 18.76 -9.83 -15.63
CA ALA A 207 17.61 -8.96 -15.77
C ALA A 207 17.99 -7.64 -16.47
N GLU A 208 19.02 -6.95 -15.99
CA GLU A 208 19.47 -5.66 -16.54
C GLU A 208 19.95 -5.79 -18.00
N ILE A 209 20.66 -6.87 -18.37
CA ILE A 209 21.08 -7.05 -19.77
C ILE A 209 19.90 -7.36 -20.71
N LYS A 210 18.85 -8.06 -20.23
CA LYS A 210 17.65 -8.29 -21.04
C LYS A 210 16.89 -6.99 -21.28
N GLU A 211 16.80 -6.13 -20.27
CA GLU A 211 16.23 -4.79 -20.43
C GLU A 211 16.98 -4.01 -21.50
N LEU A 212 18.32 -4.04 -21.48
CA LEU A 212 19.16 -3.40 -22.51
C LEU A 212 18.91 -3.98 -23.91
N LEU A 213 18.87 -5.32 -24.05
CA LEU A 213 18.60 -5.96 -25.33
C LEU A 213 17.19 -5.64 -25.85
N ALA A 214 16.19 -5.50 -24.97
CA ALA A 214 14.84 -5.12 -25.36
C ALA A 214 14.77 -3.66 -25.84
N VAL A 215 15.43 -2.74 -25.15
CA VAL A 215 15.51 -1.32 -25.53
C VAL A 215 16.17 -1.14 -26.90
N GLU A 216 17.20 -1.93 -27.22
CA GLU A 216 17.91 -1.89 -28.50
C GLU A 216 17.29 -2.84 -29.56
N HIS A 217 16.13 -3.44 -29.28
CA HIS A 217 15.41 -4.36 -30.18
C HIS A 217 16.24 -5.60 -30.63
N LEU A 218 17.07 -6.13 -29.74
CA LEU A 218 17.96 -7.28 -29.95
C LEU A 218 17.43 -8.59 -29.31
N GLU A 219 16.13 -8.70 -29.07
CA GLU A 219 15.48 -9.87 -28.45
C GLU A 219 15.41 -11.10 -29.36
N HIS A 220 15.74 -10.94 -30.65
CA HIS A 220 15.76 -12.01 -31.64
C HIS A 220 17.11 -12.03 -32.36
N PRO A 221 18.16 -12.64 -31.79
CA PRO A 221 19.46 -12.68 -32.43
C PRO A 221 19.44 -13.65 -33.61
N GLY A 222 19.13 -13.12 -34.80
CA GLY A 222 19.21 -13.86 -36.05
C GLY A 222 20.63 -14.28 -36.45
N VAL A 223 21.67 -13.84 -35.72
CA VAL A 223 23.07 -14.16 -36.01
C VAL A 223 23.75 -14.67 -34.73
N ALA A 224 24.23 -15.91 -34.77
CA ALA A 224 25.06 -16.48 -33.71
C ALA A 224 26.54 -16.11 -33.95
N ALA A 225 27.28 -15.81 -32.88
CA ALA A 225 28.72 -15.61 -32.90
C ALA A 225 29.39 -16.57 -31.93
N ALA A 226 30.60 -17.05 -32.23
CA ALA A 226 31.35 -17.84 -31.25
C ALA A 226 31.69 -17.00 -30.00
N LEU A 227 31.74 -17.66 -28.85
CA LEU A 227 32.39 -17.12 -27.66
C LEU A 227 33.89 -17.00 -27.93
N ASP A 228 34.50 -15.92 -27.46
CA ASP A 228 35.93 -15.62 -27.67
C ASP A 228 36.83 -16.28 -26.61
N SER A 229 36.24 -16.85 -25.56
CA SER A 229 36.96 -17.58 -24.53
C SER A 229 37.35 -19.00 -24.97
N PRO A 230 38.48 -19.54 -24.47
CA PRO A 230 38.81 -20.94 -24.67
C PRO A 230 37.72 -21.89 -24.13
N PRO A 231 37.58 -23.09 -24.72
CA PRO A 231 36.55 -24.02 -24.30
C PRO A 231 36.90 -24.65 -22.94
N VAL A 232 35.93 -24.71 -22.04
CA VAL A 232 36.06 -25.32 -20.71
C VAL A 232 34.85 -26.22 -20.44
N ALA A 233 35.06 -27.43 -19.94
CA ALA A 233 33.98 -28.40 -19.77
C ALA A 233 33.40 -28.34 -18.35
N VAL A 234 34.08 -28.95 -17.37
CA VAL A 234 33.52 -29.23 -16.04
C VAL A 234 33.12 -27.97 -15.28
N SER A 235 33.87 -26.88 -15.46
CA SER A 235 33.64 -25.60 -14.79
C SER A 235 32.38 -24.86 -15.25
N ARG A 236 31.67 -25.36 -16.27
CA ARG A 236 30.32 -24.87 -16.62
C ARG A 236 29.25 -25.34 -15.63
N LEU A 237 29.52 -26.39 -14.84
CA LEU A 237 28.63 -26.85 -13.78
C LEU A 237 28.76 -26.02 -12.49
N PHE A 238 29.74 -25.12 -12.38
CA PHE A 238 29.99 -24.28 -11.22
C PHE A 238 28.77 -23.50 -10.67
N PRO A 239 27.78 -23.09 -11.48
CA PRO A 239 26.54 -22.48 -10.98
C PRO A 239 25.62 -23.42 -10.21
N LEU A 240 25.80 -24.73 -10.35
CA LEU A 240 24.99 -25.77 -9.72
C LEU A 240 25.65 -26.25 -8.42
N PRO A 241 24.86 -26.76 -7.45
CA PRO A 241 25.39 -27.41 -6.26
C PRO A 241 26.34 -28.56 -6.62
N GLY A 242 27.48 -28.65 -5.95
CA GLY A 242 28.53 -29.63 -6.27
C GLY A 242 29.30 -29.33 -7.58
N GLY A 243 29.05 -28.19 -8.22
CA GLY A 243 29.79 -27.75 -9.41
C GLY A 243 31.26 -27.48 -9.10
N LEU A 244 31.57 -26.86 -7.95
CA LEU A 244 32.94 -26.62 -7.51
C LEU A 244 33.68 -27.93 -7.26
N SER A 245 33.08 -28.88 -6.53
CA SER A 245 33.71 -30.17 -6.23
C SER A 245 34.06 -30.95 -7.49
N ARG A 246 33.13 -31.01 -8.45
CA ARG A 246 33.38 -31.56 -9.78
C ARG A 246 34.51 -30.83 -10.50
N SER A 247 34.57 -29.50 -10.41
CA SER A 247 35.63 -28.69 -11.05
C SER A 247 37.01 -28.89 -10.40
N MET A 248 37.03 -29.24 -9.11
CA MET A 248 38.24 -29.67 -8.40
C MET A 248 38.54 -31.16 -8.61
N GLY A 249 37.87 -31.87 -9.53
CA GLY A 249 38.07 -33.31 -9.71
C GLY A 249 37.84 -34.13 -8.44
N ALA A 250 37.18 -33.56 -7.43
CA ALA A 250 36.86 -34.21 -6.17
C ALA A 250 35.47 -34.83 -6.33
N ILE A 251 35.40 -36.15 -6.24
CA ILE A 251 34.12 -36.84 -6.10
C ILE A 251 33.80 -36.80 -4.61
N PRO A 252 32.72 -36.12 -4.18
CA PRO A 252 32.32 -36.15 -2.77
C PRO A 252 32.04 -37.60 -2.39
N ASP A 253 32.80 -38.14 -1.44
CA ASP A 253 32.43 -39.38 -0.76
C ASP A 253 31.44 -39.03 0.34
N ILE A 254 30.26 -39.66 0.33
CA ILE A 254 29.19 -39.41 1.31
C ILE A 254 29.66 -39.84 2.71
N ALA A 255 30.59 -40.79 2.81
CA ALA A 255 31.16 -41.26 4.07
C ALA A 255 32.25 -40.32 4.62
N ASP A 256 32.83 -39.48 3.77
CA ASP A 256 33.95 -38.61 4.12
C ASP A 256 33.42 -37.19 4.38
N GLN A 257 33.33 -36.81 5.66
CA GLN A 257 32.83 -35.48 6.09
C GLN A 257 33.78 -34.32 5.71
N ASP A 258 34.77 -34.58 4.86
CA ASP A 258 35.76 -33.62 4.37
C ASP A 258 35.13 -32.50 3.53
N LEU A 259 34.10 -32.79 2.73
CA LEU A 259 33.47 -31.80 1.85
C LEU A 259 31.99 -31.60 2.18
N LEU A 260 31.67 -30.45 2.76
CA LEU A 260 30.30 -30.06 3.07
C LEU A 260 29.73 -29.16 1.96
N LEU A 261 28.81 -29.70 1.16
CA LEU A 261 28.09 -28.95 0.13
C LEU A 261 26.85 -28.29 0.75
N VAL A 262 26.78 -26.97 0.69
CA VAL A 262 25.71 -26.19 1.33
C VAL A 262 25.12 -25.19 0.34
N GLU A 263 23.80 -25.25 0.16
CA GLU A 263 23.07 -24.30 -0.68
C GLU A 263 21.91 -23.64 0.08
N GLY A 264 21.54 -22.45 -0.38
CA GLY A 264 20.41 -21.70 0.18
C GLY A 264 20.72 -21.00 1.51
N LYS A 265 19.92 -19.98 1.83
CA LYS A 265 20.12 -19.13 3.01
C LYS A 265 20.16 -19.90 4.33
N GLU A 266 19.29 -20.89 4.49
CA GLU A 266 19.11 -21.64 5.75
C GLU A 266 20.27 -22.61 5.95
N GLY A 267 20.63 -23.38 4.92
CA GLY A 267 21.77 -24.28 4.96
C GLY A 267 23.07 -23.53 5.26
N VAL A 268 23.32 -22.41 4.56
CA VAL A 268 24.55 -21.63 4.75
C VAL A 268 24.63 -21.06 6.17
N LEU A 269 23.54 -20.50 6.71
CA LEU A 269 23.52 -20.00 8.08
C LEU A 269 23.79 -21.12 9.09
N ALA A 270 23.13 -22.28 8.96
CA ALA A 270 23.32 -23.41 9.85
C ALA A 270 24.77 -23.93 9.82
N ALA A 271 25.39 -24.02 8.63
CA ALA A 271 26.78 -24.46 8.50
C ALA A 271 27.77 -23.47 9.13
N LEU A 272 27.56 -22.16 8.93
CA LEU A 272 28.42 -21.14 9.56
C LEU A 272 28.24 -21.11 11.08
N GLU A 273 27.01 -21.22 11.59
CA GLU A 273 26.74 -21.30 13.03
C GLU A 273 27.39 -22.53 13.66
N GLY A 274 27.22 -23.71 13.05
CA GLY A 274 27.85 -24.95 13.50
C GLY A 274 29.37 -24.85 13.50
N LEU A 275 29.98 -24.26 12.47
CA LEU A 275 31.43 -24.04 12.41
C LEU A 275 31.88 -23.04 13.49
N ALA A 276 31.15 -21.95 13.71
CA ALA A 276 31.48 -20.94 14.72
C ALA A 276 31.39 -21.49 16.15
N ARG A 277 30.48 -22.42 16.41
CA ARG A 277 30.35 -23.14 17.69
C ARG A 277 31.31 -24.32 17.82
N GLY A 278 32.02 -24.68 16.75
CA GLY A 278 32.92 -25.84 16.72
C GLY A 278 32.20 -27.18 16.67
N GLU A 279 30.91 -27.21 16.36
CA GLU A 279 30.06 -28.40 16.24
C GLU A 279 30.41 -29.23 14.99
N ILE A 280 30.89 -28.57 13.93
CA ILE A 280 31.37 -29.21 12.69
C ILE A 280 32.80 -28.78 12.35
N ARG A 281 33.56 -29.66 11.68
CA ARG A 281 34.95 -29.39 11.25
C ARG A 281 35.26 -29.95 9.86
N PRO A 282 34.48 -29.60 8.81
CA PRO A 282 34.75 -30.09 7.46
C PRO A 282 36.06 -29.50 6.93
N ARG A 283 36.73 -30.22 6.03
CA ARG A 283 37.92 -29.72 5.33
C ARG A 283 37.57 -28.54 4.40
N LEU A 284 36.44 -28.61 3.72
CA LEU A 284 35.89 -27.52 2.90
C LEU A 284 34.36 -27.44 3.02
N ILE A 285 33.85 -26.24 3.27
CA ILE A 285 32.45 -25.86 3.07
C ILE A 285 32.33 -25.19 1.71
N ASP A 286 31.69 -25.86 0.76
CA ASP A 286 31.28 -25.22 -0.48
C ASP A 286 29.90 -24.57 -0.29
N ALA A 287 29.90 -23.25 -0.11
CA ALA A 287 28.71 -22.49 0.24
C ALA A 287 28.19 -21.65 -0.92
N LEU A 288 26.96 -21.97 -1.36
CA LEU A 288 26.19 -21.14 -2.28
C LEU A 288 25.01 -20.53 -1.52
N PHE A 289 24.98 -19.19 -1.38
CA PHE A 289 23.91 -18.53 -0.63
C PHE A 289 22.50 -18.74 -1.25
N CYS A 290 22.43 -18.97 -2.55
CA CYS A 290 21.21 -19.34 -3.28
C CYS A 290 21.17 -20.86 -3.48
N GLU A 291 20.02 -21.41 -3.87
CA GLU A 291 19.87 -22.81 -4.32
C GLU A 291 20.54 -23.04 -5.70
N GLY A 292 21.86 -22.83 -5.75
CA GLY A 292 22.64 -22.61 -6.96
C GLY A 292 22.56 -21.17 -7.48
N CYS A 293 23.59 -20.73 -8.20
CA CYS A 293 23.62 -19.43 -8.87
C CYS A 293 22.51 -19.28 -9.92
N VAL A 294 21.95 -20.39 -10.41
CA VAL A 294 20.78 -20.44 -11.29
C VAL A 294 19.48 -19.92 -10.63
N MET A 295 19.47 -19.83 -9.30
CA MET A 295 18.40 -19.21 -8.51
C MET A 295 18.77 -17.81 -8.01
N GLY A 296 19.84 -17.22 -8.54
CA GLY A 296 20.25 -15.88 -8.16
C GLY A 296 19.16 -14.83 -8.45
N PRO A 297 19.04 -13.79 -7.61
CA PRO A 297 17.99 -12.77 -7.73
C PRO A 297 18.04 -11.96 -9.04
N GLY A 298 19.19 -11.94 -9.73
CA GLY A 298 19.40 -11.23 -10.98
C GLY A 298 19.05 -12.01 -12.24
N MET A 299 18.40 -13.18 -12.14
CA MET A 299 18.10 -14.02 -13.32
C MET A 299 17.07 -13.40 -14.30
N GLY A 300 16.09 -12.64 -13.79
CA GLY A 300 15.08 -11.98 -14.61
C GLY A 300 14.23 -12.92 -15.46
N VAL A 301 13.87 -14.10 -14.93
CA VAL A 301 12.99 -15.09 -15.58
C VAL A 301 12.15 -15.83 -14.55
N VAL A 302 10.92 -16.19 -14.94
CA VAL A 302 10.01 -17.05 -14.18
C VAL A 302 10.00 -18.45 -14.81
N VAL A 303 11.15 -19.14 -14.71
CA VAL A 303 11.28 -20.55 -15.10
C VAL A 303 11.35 -21.41 -13.84
N ASN A 304 10.70 -22.58 -13.87
CA ASN A 304 10.74 -23.58 -12.81
C ASN A 304 12.18 -23.90 -12.38
N GLN A 305 12.40 -24.07 -11.07
CA GLN A 305 13.73 -24.24 -10.52
C GLN A 305 14.50 -25.44 -11.09
N VAL A 306 13.82 -26.59 -11.21
CA VAL A 306 14.39 -27.83 -11.75
C VAL A 306 14.80 -27.63 -13.21
N LYS A 307 13.94 -26.96 -14.00
CA LYS A 307 14.23 -26.70 -15.41
C LYS A 307 15.48 -25.84 -15.62
N ARG A 308 15.75 -24.89 -14.72
CA ARG A 308 16.99 -24.09 -14.79
C ARG A 308 18.23 -24.95 -14.57
N LYS A 309 18.20 -25.86 -13.60
CA LYS A 309 19.29 -26.81 -13.35
C LYS A 309 19.51 -27.71 -14.58
N GLU A 310 18.43 -28.21 -15.18
CA GLU A 310 18.46 -29.04 -16.39
C GLU A 310 19.09 -28.31 -17.60
N LEU A 311 18.75 -27.03 -17.82
CA LEU A 311 19.28 -26.24 -18.94
C LEU A 311 20.80 -26.07 -18.85
N VAL A 312 21.33 -25.80 -17.66
CA VAL A 312 22.79 -25.71 -17.45
C VAL A 312 23.46 -27.08 -17.61
N ALA A 313 22.86 -28.14 -17.08
CA ALA A 313 23.38 -29.50 -17.23
C ALA A 313 23.36 -29.98 -18.70
N ALA A 314 22.34 -29.59 -19.47
CA ALA A 314 22.26 -29.88 -20.91
C ALA A 314 23.33 -29.10 -21.70
N TYR A 315 23.60 -27.85 -21.32
CA TYR A 315 24.68 -27.07 -21.92
C TYR A 315 26.05 -27.69 -21.64
N TYR A 316 26.32 -28.12 -20.40
CA TYR A 316 27.53 -28.86 -20.06
C TYR A 316 27.71 -30.12 -20.92
N ARG A 317 26.69 -30.98 -21.03
CA ARG A 317 26.75 -32.23 -21.81
C ARG A 317 27.12 -32.01 -23.27
N ARG A 318 26.63 -30.92 -23.89
CA ARG A 318 26.97 -30.56 -25.27
C ARG A 318 28.43 -30.15 -25.47
N CYS A 319 29.13 -29.81 -24.40
CA CYS A 319 30.49 -29.31 -24.45
C CYS A 319 31.49 -30.15 -23.66
N GLN A 320 31.09 -31.34 -23.20
CA GLN A 320 31.89 -32.19 -22.31
C GLN A 320 33.18 -32.70 -22.95
N GLU A 321 33.22 -32.79 -24.28
CA GLU A 321 34.37 -33.28 -25.06
C GLU A 321 35.45 -32.21 -25.30
N ALA A 322 35.21 -30.97 -24.84
CA ALA A 322 36.19 -29.91 -24.97
C ALA A 322 37.45 -30.21 -24.13
N ARG A 323 38.61 -30.27 -24.79
CA ARG A 323 39.91 -30.34 -24.11
C ARG A 323 40.17 -29.02 -23.37
N GLU A 324 40.35 -29.10 -22.06
CA GLU A 324 40.68 -27.92 -21.25
C GLU A 324 42.08 -27.41 -21.59
N PRO A 325 42.23 -26.13 -21.95
CA PRO A 325 43.54 -25.57 -22.22
C PRO A 325 44.35 -25.37 -20.94
N GLU A 326 45.67 -25.34 -21.12
CA GLU A 326 46.58 -24.86 -20.08
C GLU A 326 46.54 -23.32 -20.08
N ILE A 327 46.06 -22.74 -18.98
CA ILE A 327 45.91 -21.29 -18.82
C ILE A 327 46.81 -20.86 -17.67
N LEU A 328 47.74 -19.95 -17.94
CA LEU A 328 48.58 -19.36 -16.91
C LEU A 328 47.73 -18.47 -16.01
N ALA A 329 47.58 -18.86 -14.75
CA ALA A 329 46.79 -18.12 -13.78
C ALA A 329 47.36 -16.69 -13.56
N PRO A 330 46.50 -15.67 -13.42
CA PRO A 330 46.91 -14.37 -12.89
C PRO A 330 47.14 -14.49 -11.37
N ASP A 331 47.45 -13.38 -10.70
CA ASP A 331 47.36 -13.35 -9.24
C ASP A 331 45.89 -13.58 -8.81
N LEU A 332 45.66 -14.61 -8.00
CA LEU A 332 44.34 -15.00 -7.50
C LEU A 332 44.18 -14.69 -6.01
N ALA A 333 45.20 -14.14 -5.34
CA ALA A 333 45.14 -13.87 -3.91
C ALA A 333 44.15 -12.75 -3.58
N ARG A 334 43.57 -12.84 -2.38
CA ARG A 334 42.71 -11.82 -1.76
C ARG A 334 42.73 -11.95 -0.24
N SER A 335 42.69 -10.82 0.45
CA SER A 335 42.42 -10.76 1.89
C SER A 335 40.97 -10.36 2.20
N PHE A 336 40.52 -10.67 3.43
CA PHE A 336 39.17 -10.38 3.92
C PHE A 336 39.27 -9.68 5.27
N HIS A 337 38.30 -8.83 5.57
CA HIS A 337 38.36 -7.93 6.72
C HIS A 337 37.05 -7.94 7.52
N ASN A 338 37.16 -7.64 8.82
CA ASN A 338 35.97 -7.49 9.66
C ASN A 338 35.22 -6.21 9.27
N LYS A 339 33.99 -6.39 8.75
CA LYS A 339 33.05 -5.33 8.35
C LYS A 339 31.83 -5.30 9.27
N GLN A 340 31.87 -5.98 10.43
CA GLN A 340 30.75 -6.06 11.36
C GLN A 340 30.40 -4.69 11.93
N SER A 341 29.11 -4.36 11.89
CA SER A 341 28.53 -3.22 12.58
C SER A 341 27.75 -3.72 13.80
N SER A 342 28.21 -3.37 15.00
CA SER A 342 27.56 -3.73 16.25
C SER A 342 26.36 -2.83 16.53
N LEU A 343 25.22 -3.45 16.85
CA LEU A 343 24.07 -2.75 17.41
C LEU A 343 24.05 -2.97 18.93
N PRO A 344 23.56 -2.00 19.71
CA PRO A 344 23.46 -2.16 21.15
C PRO A 344 22.56 -3.36 21.49
N LEU A 345 22.99 -4.17 22.45
CA LEU A 345 22.19 -5.27 22.97
C LEU A 345 21.37 -4.76 24.16
N PRO A 346 20.04 -4.98 24.18
CA PRO A 346 19.21 -4.62 25.33
C PRO A 346 19.47 -5.54 26.52
N GLY A 347 19.27 -5.01 27.73
CA GLY A 347 19.10 -5.83 28.92
C GLY A 347 17.71 -6.45 28.99
N GLU A 348 17.50 -7.37 29.93
CA GLU A 348 16.20 -8.05 30.07
C GLU A 348 15.04 -7.11 30.43
N GLU A 349 15.32 -6.05 31.21
CA GLU A 349 14.31 -5.04 31.54
C GLU A 349 13.90 -4.20 30.33
N ASP A 350 14.81 -3.94 29.38
CA ASP A 350 14.47 -3.25 28.13
C ASP A 350 13.56 -4.10 27.25
N ILE A 351 13.85 -5.40 27.14
CA ILE A 351 13.03 -6.37 26.41
C ILE A 351 11.63 -6.42 27.00
N LYS A 352 11.51 -6.59 28.32
CA LYS A 352 10.21 -6.60 29.03
C LYS A 352 9.44 -5.29 28.83
N ARG A 353 10.12 -4.14 28.90
CA ARG A 353 9.51 -2.83 28.68
C ARG A 353 8.88 -2.75 27.28
N ILE A 354 9.59 -3.18 26.25
CA ILE A 354 9.10 -3.16 24.87
C ILE A 354 7.97 -4.18 24.65
N LEU A 355 8.08 -5.39 25.23
CA LEU A 355 7.02 -6.40 25.16
C LEU A 355 5.69 -5.87 25.71
N ARG A 356 5.73 -5.17 26.85
CA ARG A 356 4.55 -4.51 27.46
C ARG A 356 3.89 -3.47 26.54
N LEU A 357 4.67 -2.76 25.72
CA LEU A 357 4.12 -1.81 24.73
C LEU A 357 3.28 -2.51 23.64
N THR A 358 3.46 -3.82 23.47
CA THR A 358 2.67 -4.67 22.56
C THR A 358 1.71 -5.61 23.28
N ASN A 359 1.25 -5.23 24.49
CA ASN A 359 0.35 -5.99 25.37
C ASN A 359 0.87 -7.38 25.80
N LYS A 360 2.19 -7.57 25.90
CA LYS A 360 2.77 -8.83 26.38
C LYS A 360 3.32 -8.66 27.77
N PHE A 361 2.60 -9.21 28.75
CA PHE A 361 2.92 -9.08 30.17
C PHE A 361 3.52 -10.37 30.73
N THR A 362 3.17 -11.51 30.14
CA THR A 362 3.58 -12.85 30.54
C THR A 362 4.16 -13.62 29.34
N PRO A 363 4.94 -14.70 29.57
CA PRO A 363 5.42 -15.55 28.48
C PRO A 363 4.30 -16.16 27.62
N ALA A 364 3.09 -16.34 28.18
CA ALA A 364 1.95 -16.85 27.43
C ALA A 364 1.42 -15.86 26.37
N ASP A 365 1.66 -14.55 26.55
CA ASP A 365 1.27 -13.51 25.59
C ASP A 365 2.25 -13.45 24.39
N GLU A 366 3.42 -14.07 24.50
CA GLU A 366 4.44 -14.13 23.45
C GLU A 366 4.08 -15.15 22.37
N LEU A 367 3.10 -14.82 21.53
CA LEU A 367 2.57 -15.72 20.49
C LEU A 367 3.61 -16.24 19.49
N ASN A 368 4.74 -15.55 19.33
CA ASN A 368 5.83 -15.92 18.42
C ASN A 368 5.37 -16.25 16.97
N CYS A 369 4.31 -15.58 16.50
CA CYS A 369 3.61 -15.94 15.26
C CYS A 369 4.34 -15.56 13.96
N GLY A 370 5.46 -14.84 14.02
CA GLY A 370 6.21 -14.43 12.82
C GLY A 370 5.61 -13.30 11.99
N ALA A 371 4.40 -12.81 12.32
CA ALA A 371 3.67 -11.84 11.48
C ALA A 371 4.45 -10.54 11.25
N CYS A 372 5.13 -10.04 12.29
CA CYS A 372 5.95 -8.83 12.24
C CYS A 372 7.30 -9.01 11.51
N GLY A 373 7.62 -10.21 11.02
CA GLY A 373 8.87 -10.51 10.31
C GLY A 373 10.02 -11.00 11.19
N TYR A 374 9.79 -11.22 12.48
CA TYR A 374 10.75 -11.77 13.46
C TYR A 374 10.19 -13.08 14.03
N HIS A 375 11.07 -14.04 14.33
CA HIS A 375 10.68 -15.40 14.73
C HIS A 375 10.09 -15.44 16.14
N SER A 376 10.55 -14.57 17.03
CA SER A 376 9.99 -14.44 18.38
C SER A 376 9.62 -13.00 18.74
N CYS A 377 8.73 -12.86 19.71
CA CYS A 377 8.35 -11.58 20.30
C CYS A 377 9.56 -10.90 20.97
N ARG A 378 10.46 -11.68 21.56
CA ARG A 378 11.72 -11.18 22.14
C ARG A 378 12.68 -10.69 21.07
N GLU A 379 12.86 -11.43 19.97
CA GLU A 379 13.67 -10.99 18.83
C GLU A 379 13.13 -9.68 18.24
N LYS A 380 11.80 -9.57 18.12
CA LYS A 380 11.14 -8.32 17.72
C LYS A 380 11.44 -7.19 18.71
N ALA A 381 11.37 -7.43 20.02
CA ALA A 381 11.65 -6.43 21.03
C ALA A 381 13.11 -5.95 20.96
N ILE A 382 14.06 -6.87 20.76
CA ILE A 382 15.47 -6.54 20.53
C ILE A 382 15.62 -5.66 19.28
N ALA A 383 14.92 -6.01 18.19
CA ALA A 383 14.97 -5.23 16.97
C ALA A 383 14.34 -3.83 17.12
N VAL A 384 13.29 -3.67 17.94
CA VAL A 384 12.73 -2.36 18.29
C VAL A 384 13.74 -1.53 19.07
N TYR A 385 14.38 -2.12 20.08
CA TYR A 385 15.43 -1.46 20.87
C TYR A 385 16.59 -0.98 19.98
N GLN A 386 16.96 -1.79 18.99
CA GLN A 386 18.02 -1.48 18.03
C GLN A 386 17.62 -0.49 16.93
N GLY A 387 16.37 0.01 16.92
CA GLY A 387 15.86 0.90 15.89
C GLY A 387 15.70 0.23 14.51
N LEU A 388 15.65 -1.10 14.47
CA LEU A 388 15.38 -1.87 13.25
C LEU A 388 13.88 -2.04 12.99
N ALA A 389 13.05 -1.88 14.01
CA ALA A 389 11.66 -2.28 13.94
C ALA A 389 10.76 -1.33 14.75
N GLU A 390 9.50 -1.16 14.33
CA GLU A 390 8.53 -0.32 15.03
C GLU A 390 7.48 -1.16 15.78
N ILE A 391 6.92 -0.62 16.86
CA ILE A 391 5.99 -1.35 17.76
C ILE A 391 4.73 -1.79 17.02
N ASP A 392 4.23 -0.93 16.14
CA ASP A 392 3.04 -1.11 15.30
C ASP A 392 3.18 -2.23 14.25
N MET A 393 4.36 -2.80 14.03
CA MET A 393 4.50 -3.99 13.18
C MET A 393 3.87 -5.26 13.80
N CYS A 394 3.47 -5.22 15.08
CA CYS A 394 2.82 -6.33 15.75
C CYS A 394 1.34 -6.42 15.35
N LEU A 395 1.04 -7.28 14.36
CA LEU A 395 -0.33 -7.45 13.86
C LEU A 395 -1.36 -7.82 14.94
N PRO A 396 -1.13 -8.80 15.85
CA PRO A 396 -2.09 -9.11 16.91
C PRO A 396 -2.40 -7.90 17.78
N TYR A 397 -1.36 -7.15 18.18
CA TYR A 397 -1.52 -5.91 18.95
C TYR A 397 -2.30 -4.84 18.18
N LEU A 398 -2.05 -4.67 16.88
CA LEU A 398 -2.84 -3.72 16.06
C LEU A 398 -4.29 -4.14 15.92
N LEU A 399 -4.57 -5.44 15.79
CA LEU A 399 -5.92 -5.97 15.73
C LEU A 399 -6.64 -5.77 17.05
N GLU A 400 -5.97 -6.01 18.18
CA GLU A 400 -6.48 -5.72 19.52
C GLU A 400 -6.72 -4.22 19.73
N GLN A 401 -5.79 -3.35 19.33
CA GLN A 401 -5.99 -1.90 19.41
C GLN A 401 -7.18 -1.44 18.55
N LYS A 402 -7.30 -1.98 17.33
CA LYS A 402 -8.44 -1.67 16.47
C LYS A 402 -9.73 -2.25 17.03
N SER A 403 -9.73 -3.45 17.59
CA SER A 403 -10.90 -4.01 18.24
C SER A 403 -11.26 -3.22 19.47
N ASP A 404 -10.30 -2.72 20.25
CA ASP A 404 -10.56 -1.85 21.40
C ASP A 404 -11.08 -0.48 20.96
N LEU A 405 -10.51 0.12 19.91
CA LEU A 405 -11.02 1.37 19.33
C LEU A 405 -12.42 1.17 18.72
N LEU A 406 -12.65 0.06 18.03
CA LEU A 406 -13.96 -0.30 17.49
C LEU A 406 -14.94 -0.67 18.61
N SER A 407 -14.49 -1.31 19.69
CA SER A 407 -15.31 -1.67 20.85
C SER A 407 -15.63 -0.47 21.71
N ARG A 408 -14.73 0.51 21.82
CA ARG A 408 -14.95 1.80 22.47
C ARG A 408 -15.80 2.70 21.60
N ALA A 409 -15.56 2.74 20.29
CA ALA A 409 -16.41 3.44 19.35
C ALA A 409 -17.81 2.82 19.31
N ALA A 410 -17.93 1.48 19.34
CA ALA A 410 -19.17 0.74 19.37
C ALA A 410 -19.83 0.75 20.75
N SER A 411 -19.09 0.80 21.86
CA SER A 411 -19.63 1.03 23.21
C SER A 411 -20.10 2.45 23.37
N ASN A 412 -19.37 3.44 22.84
CA ASN A 412 -19.87 4.80 22.76
C ASN A 412 -21.11 4.82 21.86
N LEU A 413 -21.08 4.21 20.67
CA LEU A 413 -22.22 4.12 19.78
C LEU A 413 -23.38 3.35 20.40
N MET A 414 -23.17 2.30 21.19
CA MET A 414 -24.18 1.51 21.88
C MET A 414 -24.70 2.22 23.12
N HIS A 415 -23.86 2.93 23.86
CA HIS A 415 -24.25 3.80 24.98
C HIS A 415 -25.11 4.96 24.46
N PHE A 416 -24.68 5.57 23.36
CA PHE A 416 -25.47 6.51 22.58
C PHE A 416 -26.76 5.84 22.11
N VAL A 417 -26.73 4.75 21.34
CA VAL A 417 -27.92 4.02 20.82
C VAL A 417 -28.88 3.58 21.93
N ASN A 418 -28.38 3.25 23.12
CA ASN A 418 -29.20 2.94 24.29
C ASN A 418 -29.84 4.20 24.91
N LEU A 419 -29.19 5.38 24.82
CA LEU A 419 -29.85 6.67 25.05
C LEU A 419 -30.88 7.02 23.95
N TYR A 420 -30.75 6.47 22.72
CA TYR A 420 -31.70 6.66 21.59
C TYR A 420 -32.89 5.66 21.55
N LYS A 421 -32.98 4.73 22.51
CA LYS A 421 -34.00 3.66 22.54
C LYS A 421 -35.04 3.80 23.67
N SER A 422 -35.09 4.93 24.37
CA SER A 422 -36.15 5.18 25.35
C SER A 422 -37.45 5.65 24.64
N PRO A 423 -38.64 5.12 24.97
CA PRO A 423 -39.90 5.42 24.25
C PRO A 423 -40.47 6.84 24.42
N GLY A 424 -39.70 7.81 24.95
CA GLY A 424 -40.16 9.14 25.36
C GLY A 424 -39.58 10.34 24.61
N ASP A 425 -38.80 10.14 23.55
CA ASP A 425 -38.04 11.21 22.86
C ASP A 425 -38.93 12.09 21.95
N ARG A 426 -39.71 13.00 22.55
CA ARG A 426 -40.28 14.17 21.86
C ARG A 426 -39.64 15.45 22.39
N PRO A 427 -39.34 16.44 21.53
CA PRO A 427 -38.90 17.74 21.99
C PRO A 427 -39.92 18.35 22.96
N GLY A 428 -39.45 19.08 23.97
CA GLY A 428 -40.35 19.74 24.92
C GLY A 428 -41.29 20.76 24.25
N PRO A 429 -42.39 21.18 24.91
CA PRO A 429 -43.36 22.11 24.34
C PRO A 429 -42.73 23.43 23.86
N GLY A 430 -41.71 23.94 24.56
CA GLY A 430 -40.99 25.16 24.14
C GLY A 430 -40.17 25.01 22.85
N VAL A 431 -39.73 23.81 22.49
CA VAL A 431 -39.09 23.57 21.18
C VAL A 431 -40.15 23.57 20.08
N MET A 432 -41.31 22.95 20.32
CA MET A 432 -42.41 22.92 19.34
C MET A 432 -42.94 24.32 19.01
N GLU A 433 -43.02 25.19 20.02
CA GLU A 433 -43.37 26.61 19.86
C GLU A 433 -42.30 27.36 19.04
N LEU A 434 -41.02 27.16 19.35
CA LEU A 434 -39.91 27.80 18.62
C LEU A 434 -39.80 27.32 17.16
N LEU A 435 -40.15 26.07 16.87
CA LEU A 435 -40.24 25.54 15.50
C LEU A 435 -41.35 26.26 14.72
N GLN A 436 -42.49 26.52 15.35
CA GLN A 436 -43.60 27.25 14.74
C GLN A 436 -43.23 28.71 14.47
N GLU A 437 -42.65 29.41 15.46
CA GLU A 437 -42.20 30.80 15.31
C GLU A 437 -41.16 30.95 14.18
N ARG A 438 -40.25 29.98 14.05
CA ARG A 438 -39.17 30.00 13.05
C ARG A 438 -39.50 29.29 11.75
N ASN A 439 -40.75 28.86 11.54
CA ASN A 439 -41.21 28.13 10.37
C ASN A 439 -40.35 26.90 10.01
N ILE A 440 -39.91 26.12 11.01
CA ILE A 440 -39.14 24.89 10.81
C ILE A 440 -40.11 23.71 10.69
N ILE A 441 -40.11 23.05 9.53
CA ILE A 441 -41.03 21.96 9.22
C ILE A 441 -40.42 20.61 9.56
N VAL A 442 -41.10 19.85 10.44
CA VAL A 442 -40.74 18.49 10.83
C VAL A 442 -42.00 17.69 11.11
N ALA A 443 -42.09 16.50 10.52
CA ALA A 443 -43.16 15.52 10.72
C ALA A 443 -42.60 14.12 11.02
N SER A 444 -41.44 13.77 10.46
CA SER A 444 -40.87 12.44 10.56
C SER A 444 -40.31 12.14 11.96
N PRO A 445 -40.57 10.93 12.52
CA PRO A 445 -40.01 10.51 13.79
C PRO A 445 -38.47 10.52 13.84
N ARG A 446 -37.80 10.36 12.69
CA ARG A 446 -36.33 10.44 12.63
C ARG A 446 -35.84 11.86 12.84
N MET A 447 -36.50 12.83 12.23
CA MET A 447 -36.12 14.23 12.35
C MET A 447 -36.52 14.82 13.72
N LEU A 448 -37.65 14.40 14.29
CA LEU A 448 -38.03 14.76 15.66
C LEU A 448 -36.97 14.34 16.70
N ARG A 449 -36.34 13.18 16.51
CA ARG A 449 -35.22 12.73 17.36
C ARG A 449 -33.99 13.63 17.24
N VAL A 450 -33.65 14.05 16.02
CA VAL A 450 -32.54 15.01 15.80
C VAL A 450 -32.83 16.31 16.55
N LEU A 451 -34.06 16.81 16.51
CA LEU A 451 -34.46 18.02 17.24
C LEU A 451 -34.40 17.85 18.76
N TYR A 452 -34.85 16.71 19.28
CA TYR A 452 -34.75 16.39 20.71
C TYR A 452 -33.30 16.39 21.20
N LEU A 453 -32.36 15.84 20.41
CA LEU A 453 -30.94 15.87 20.76
C LEU A 453 -30.37 17.26 20.63
N ALA A 454 -30.76 18.01 19.60
CA ALA A 454 -30.39 19.41 19.46
C ALA A 454 -30.80 20.23 20.69
N GLU A 455 -31.99 19.98 21.26
CA GLU A 455 -32.44 20.59 22.51
C GLU A 455 -31.51 20.25 23.69
N ARG A 456 -31.18 18.98 23.89
CA ARG A 456 -30.29 18.55 24.98
C ARG A 456 -28.89 19.12 24.84
N VAL A 457 -28.36 19.12 23.62
CA VAL A 457 -27.03 19.62 23.29
C VAL A 457 -26.97 21.15 23.38
N ALA A 458 -28.08 21.85 23.17
CA ALA A 458 -28.13 23.30 23.33
C ALA A 458 -27.79 23.76 24.76
N ARG A 459 -28.10 22.96 25.78
CA ARG A 459 -27.89 23.25 27.21
C ARG A 459 -26.43 23.14 27.68
N VAL A 460 -25.52 22.65 26.85
CA VAL A 460 -24.09 22.51 27.17
C VAL A 460 -23.23 23.30 26.20
N ASP A 461 -22.10 23.81 26.66
CA ASP A 461 -21.19 24.66 25.85
C ASP A 461 -20.19 23.86 25.00
N SER A 462 -20.42 22.55 24.84
CA SER A 462 -19.55 21.65 24.08
C SER A 462 -19.61 21.90 22.57
N THR A 463 -18.51 21.58 21.88
CA THR A 463 -18.42 21.57 20.42
C THR A 463 -19.37 20.54 19.81
N VAL A 464 -20.08 20.94 18.75
CA VAL A 464 -21.04 20.09 18.05
C VAL A 464 -20.59 19.88 16.61
N LEU A 465 -20.66 18.63 16.13
CA LEU A 465 -20.38 18.28 14.73
C LEU A 465 -21.67 17.76 14.07
N ILE A 466 -22.20 18.53 13.12
CA ILE A 466 -23.41 18.19 12.37
C ILE A 466 -23.01 17.47 11.08
N LEU A 467 -23.42 16.20 10.96
CA LEU A 467 -23.16 15.35 9.81
C LEU A 467 -24.42 15.21 8.95
N GLY A 468 -24.27 15.20 7.63
CA GLY A 468 -25.37 14.92 6.72
C GLY A 468 -25.10 15.40 5.31
N GLU A 469 -25.84 14.88 4.33
CA GLU A 469 -25.71 15.23 2.93
C GLU A 469 -25.92 16.74 2.67
N SER A 470 -25.54 17.21 1.47
CA SER A 470 -25.84 18.60 1.10
C SER A 470 -27.36 18.79 0.98
N GLY A 471 -27.86 19.93 1.46
CA GLY A 471 -29.29 20.27 1.35
C GLY A 471 -30.23 19.63 2.38
N VAL A 472 -29.74 18.92 3.41
CA VAL A 472 -30.60 18.31 4.46
C VAL A 472 -31.10 19.28 5.52
N GLY A 473 -30.53 20.49 5.62
CA GLY A 473 -30.89 21.50 6.64
C GLY A 473 -29.93 21.62 7.83
N LYS A 474 -28.63 21.33 7.64
CA LYS A 474 -27.59 21.45 8.68
C LYS A 474 -27.57 22.83 9.36
N GLU A 475 -27.71 23.90 8.58
CA GLU A 475 -27.77 25.27 9.11
C GLU A 475 -29.01 25.51 9.99
N VAL A 476 -30.16 24.95 9.63
CA VAL A 476 -31.40 25.11 10.41
C VAL A 476 -31.22 24.50 11.80
N VAL A 477 -30.63 23.31 11.87
CA VAL A 477 -30.31 22.65 13.14
C VAL A 477 -29.26 23.42 13.94
N ALA A 478 -28.21 23.95 13.30
CA ALA A 478 -27.22 24.78 13.99
C ALA A 478 -27.83 26.05 14.61
N ARG A 479 -28.71 26.74 13.88
CA ARG A 479 -29.43 27.93 14.37
C ARG A 479 -30.38 27.58 15.52
N LEU A 480 -31.01 26.41 15.48
CA LEU A 480 -31.87 25.93 16.56
C LEU A 480 -31.04 25.68 17.84
N ILE A 481 -29.91 24.98 17.74
CA ILE A 481 -29.01 24.73 18.88
C ILE A 481 -28.57 26.05 19.51
N HIS A 482 -28.19 27.03 18.68
CA HIS A 482 -27.82 28.36 19.17
C HIS A 482 -28.98 29.04 19.90
N ALA A 483 -30.17 29.10 19.28
CA ALA A 483 -31.34 29.77 19.85
C ALA A 483 -31.79 29.17 21.19
N LEU A 484 -31.64 27.86 21.36
CA LEU A 484 -32.01 27.14 22.60
C LEU A 484 -30.90 27.14 23.67
N SER A 485 -29.72 27.68 23.36
CA SER A 485 -28.58 27.73 24.29
C SER A 485 -28.57 28.98 25.14
N GLU A 486 -27.77 28.98 26.22
CA GLU A 486 -27.52 30.19 27.04
C GLU A 486 -26.95 31.35 26.22
N ARG A 487 -26.28 31.05 25.09
CA ARG A 487 -25.70 32.02 24.16
C ARG A 487 -26.66 32.47 23.06
N GLY A 488 -27.94 32.07 23.10
CA GLY A 488 -28.93 32.39 22.05
C GLY A 488 -29.27 33.87 21.90
N LYS A 489 -28.89 34.72 22.87
CA LYS A 489 -28.97 36.18 22.78
C LYS A 489 -27.71 36.83 22.18
N GLY A 490 -26.61 36.08 22.08
CA GLY A 490 -25.34 36.52 21.51
C GLY A 490 -25.30 36.39 19.98
N PRO A 491 -24.19 36.78 19.33
CA PRO A 491 -24.07 36.70 17.88
C PRO A 491 -24.05 35.24 17.38
N PHE A 492 -24.68 34.99 16.23
CA PHE A 492 -24.52 33.76 15.45
C PHE A 492 -23.74 34.06 14.18
N VAL A 493 -22.45 33.74 14.18
CA VAL A 493 -21.55 34.01 13.04
C VAL A 493 -21.43 32.76 12.19
N LYS A 494 -21.95 32.81 10.96
CA LYS A 494 -21.83 31.73 9.99
C LYS A 494 -20.60 31.97 9.10
N ILE A 495 -19.75 30.95 8.99
CA ILE A 495 -18.59 30.94 8.12
C ILE A 495 -18.67 29.70 7.23
N ASN A 496 -18.69 29.88 5.91
CA ASN A 496 -18.61 28.77 4.96
C ASN A 496 -17.15 28.63 4.50
N CYS A 497 -16.52 27.52 4.87
CA CYS A 497 -15.11 27.27 4.57
C CYS A 497 -14.86 26.94 3.09
N GLY A 498 -15.87 26.44 2.36
CA GLY A 498 -15.78 26.14 0.93
C GLY A 498 -16.06 27.33 0.01
N ALA A 499 -16.73 28.38 0.51
CA ALA A 499 -17.09 29.56 -0.29
C ALA A 499 -16.00 30.65 -0.35
N ILE A 500 -15.02 30.60 0.55
CA ILE A 500 -13.93 31.59 0.63
C ILE A 500 -12.72 31.05 -0.16
N PRO A 501 -12.14 31.83 -1.08
CA PRO A 501 -10.92 31.43 -1.77
C PRO A 501 -9.79 31.06 -0.80
N GLU A 502 -9.08 29.98 -1.09
CA GLU A 502 -8.05 29.42 -0.19
C GLU A 502 -7.01 30.45 0.26
N ASN A 503 -6.59 31.33 -0.67
CA ASN A 503 -5.61 32.39 -0.42
C ASN A 503 -6.11 33.50 0.52
N LEU A 504 -7.42 33.65 0.71
CA LEU A 504 -8.03 34.65 1.60
C LEU A 504 -8.60 34.03 2.88
N LEU A 505 -8.80 32.71 2.91
CA LEU A 505 -9.43 31.99 4.01
C LEU A 505 -8.72 32.23 5.35
N GLU A 506 -7.39 32.27 5.35
CA GLU A 506 -6.60 32.56 6.57
C GLU A 506 -6.88 33.96 7.12
N SER A 507 -6.84 34.99 6.26
CA SER A 507 -7.09 36.38 6.66
C SER A 507 -8.55 36.66 7.02
N GLU A 508 -9.51 35.96 6.39
CA GLU A 508 -10.93 36.10 6.72
C GLU A 508 -11.28 35.43 8.05
N LEU A 509 -10.77 34.22 8.31
CA LEU A 509 -11.03 33.50 9.55
C LEU A 509 -10.35 34.16 10.75
N PHE A 510 -9.05 34.44 10.63
CA PHE A 510 -8.19 34.82 11.75
C PHE A 510 -7.90 36.32 11.82
N GLY A 511 -8.26 37.10 10.80
CA GLY A 511 -7.91 38.52 10.74
C GLY A 511 -6.42 38.74 10.45
N TYR A 512 -6.03 40.00 10.24
CA TYR A 512 -4.64 40.38 9.98
C TYR A 512 -4.29 41.73 10.60
N GLU A 513 -3.01 41.85 10.99
CA GLU A 513 -2.41 43.10 11.45
C GLU A 513 -1.93 43.98 10.28
N ARG A 514 -1.70 45.26 10.58
CA ARG A 514 -1.22 46.23 9.58
C ARG A 514 0.10 45.75 8.96
N GLY A 515 0.16 45.70 7.63
CA GLY A 515 1.37 45.29 6.90
C GLY A 515 1.62 43.78 6.83
N ALA A 516 0.64 42.93 7.17
CA ALA A 516 0.81 41.48 7.13
C ALA A 516 1.12 40.89 5.73
N PHE A 517 0.68 41.54 4.65
CA PHE A 517 0.95 41.14 3.25
C PHE A 517 0.77 42.33 2.28
N THR A 518 1.25 42.19 1.05
CA THR A 518 1.10 43.20 -0.02
C THR A 518 -0.38 43.39 -0.38
N GLY A 519 -0.94 44.58 -0.10
CA GLY A 519 -2.37 44.88 -0.28
C GLY A 519 -3.22 44.80 0.99
N ALA A 520 -2.62 44.49 2.15
CA ALA A 520 -3.31 44.56 3.44
C ALA A 520 -3.76 45.99 3.75
N ASN A 521 -5.00 46.15 4.27
CA ASN A 521 -5.50 47.45 4.65
C ASN A 521 -4.63 48.06 5.76
N ARG A 522 -4.38 49.38 5.69
CA ARG A 522 -3.54 50.13 6.63
C ARG A 522 -4.07 50.11 8.06
N GLU A 523 -5.32 49.74 8.27
CA GLU A 523 -5.94 49.66 9.60
C GLU A 523 -5.93 48.25 10.21
N GLY A 524 -5.60 47.21 9.43
CA GLY A 524 -5.80 45.81 9.80
C GLY A 524 -7.26 45.37 9.59
N LYS A 525 -7.56 44.08 9.82
CA LYS A 525 -8.93 43.54 9.76
C LYS A 525 -9.14 42.50 10.85
N MET A 526 -10.27 42.60 11.55
CA MET A 526 -10.72 41.62 12.54
C MET A 526 -11.15 40.32 11.83
N GLY A 527 -10.79 39.17 12.41
CA GLY A 527 -11.19 37.87 11.88
C GLY A 527 -12.65 37.53 12.16
N GLN A 528 -13.27 36.72 11.31
CA GLN A 528 -14.65 36.27 11.50
C GLN A 528 -14.83 35.46 12.79
N LEU A 529 -13.79 34.77 13.28
CA LEU A 529 -13.84 34.09 14.57
C LEU A 529 -13.97 35.06 15.75
N GLU A 530 -13.35 36.24 15.66
CA GLU A 530 -13.44 37.28 16.70
C GLU A 530 -14.85 37.89 16.76
N LEU A 531 -15.57 37.95 15.64
CA LEU A 531 -16.97 38.43 15.60
C LEU A 531 -17.93 37.52 16.38
N GLY A 532 -17.53 36.29 16.69
CA GLY A 532 -18.32 35.32 17.44
C GLY A 532 -18.29 35.52 18.96
N GLU A 533 -17.54 36.49 19.47
CA GLU A 533 -17.32 36.71 20.90
C GLU A 533 -18.63 36.76 21.71
N GLY A 534 -18.71 35.97 22.78
CA GLY A 534 -19.92 35.84 23.61
C GLY A 534 -21.06 35.07 22.95
N GLY A 535 -20.89 34.59 21.72
CA GLY A 535 -21.91 33.94 20.90
C GLY A 535 -21.49 32.57 20.37
N THR A 536 -21.97 32.23 19.18
CA THR A 536 -21.73 30.94 18.52
C THR A 536 -21.20 31.14 17.11
N VAL A 537 -20.10 30.46 16.79
CA VAL A 537 -19.55 30.37 15.44
C VAL A 537 -20.01 29.06 14.81
N PHE A 538 -20.64 29.16 13.64
CA PHE A 538 -21.03 28.03 12.82
C PHE A 538 -20.09 27.89 11.62
N LEU A 539 -19.26 26.84 11.64
CA LEU A 539 -18.33 26.49 10.58
C LEU A 539 -18.98 25.48 9.63
N ASP A 540 -19.50 25.96 8.50
CA ASP A 540 -20.07 25.12 7.46
C ASP A 540 -18.98 24.62 6.51
N GLU A 541 -19.16 23.40 6.01
CA GLU A 541 -18.21 22.70 5.12
C GLU A 541 -16.78 22.61 5.71
N ILE A 542 -16.66 22.27 7.00
CA ILE A 542 -15.37 22.21 7.73
C ILE A 542 -14.31 21.32 7.06
N ALA A 543 -14.76 20.34 6.27
CA ALA A 543 -13.88 19.43 5.54
C ALA A 543 -13.10 20.10 4.39
N GLU A 544 -13.50 21.30 3.96
CA GLU A 544 -12.80 22.07 2.90
C GLU A 544 -11.61 22.88 3.45
N LEU A 545 -11.38 22.89 4.76
CA LEU A 545 -10.24 23.60 5.36
C LEU A 545 -8.89 22.97 4.95
N PRO A 546 -7.94 23.76 4.44
CA PRO A 546 -6.58 23.30 4.18
C PRO A 546 -5.87 22.84 5.46
N LEU A 547 -5.01 21.81 5.36
CA LEU A 547 -4.26 21.22 6.48
C LEU A 547 -3.52 22.26 7.35
N LYS A 548 -2.96 23.31 6.73
CA LYS A 548 -2.26 24.37 7.46
C LYS A 548 -3.19 25.14 8.40
N LEU A 549 -4.43 25.40 7.96
CA LEU A 549 -5.43 26.12 8.76
C LEU A 549 -6.09 25.22 9.81
N GLN A 550 -6.15 23.90 9.56
CA GLN A 550 -6.60 22.93 10.55
C GLN A 550 -5.78 23.00 11.86
N VAL A 551 -4.46 23.23 11.76
CA VAL A 551 -3.58 23.40 12.94
C VAL A 551 -3.95 24.66 13.73
N LYS A 552 -4.17 25.78 13.05
CA LYS A 552 -4.56 27.04 13.70
C LYS A 552 -5.95 26.96 14.32
N LEU A 553 -6.90 26.32 13.65
CA LEU A 553 -8.23 26.09 14.19
C LEU A 553 -8.19 25.18 15.43
N LEU A 554 -7.33 24.16 15.43
CA LEU A 554 -7.11 23.30 16.60
C LEU A 554 -6.61 24.11 17.80
N GLN A 555 -5.67 25.03 17.60
CA GLN A 555 -5.19 25.95 18.65
C GLN A 555 -6.35 26.79 19.21
N VAL A 556 -7.18 27.37 18.34
CA VAL A 556 -8.38 28.11 18.78
C VAL A 556 -9.32 27.24 19.61
N LEU A 557 -9.59 26.01 19.18
CA LEU A 557 -10.47 25.06 19.88
C LEU A 557 -9.90 24.57 21.23
N GLN A 558 -8.58 24.51 21.37
CA GLN A 558 -7.91 24.03 22.58
C GLN A 558 -7.69 25.15 23.59
N GLU A 559 -7.14 26.27 23.14
CA GLU A 559 -6.66 27.34 24.00
C GLU A 559 -7.68 28.48 24.17
N GLN A 560 -8.72 28.52 23.33
CA GLN A 560 -9.67 29.64 23.26
C GLN A 560 -8.94 30.98 23.05
N ARG A 561 -7.90 30.93 22.21
CA ARG A 561 -7.05 32.07 21.85
C ARG A 561 -6.78 32.08 20.36
N LEU A 562 -6.58 33.27 19.83
CA LEU A 562 -6.33 33.52 18.42
C LEU A 562 -5.21 34.54 18.25
N VAL A 563 -4.38 34.32 17.23
CA VAL A 563 -3.35 35.27 16.80
C VAL A 563 -3.63 35.66 15.35
N ARG A 564 -3.75 36.96 15.11
CA ARG A 564 -3.97 37.51 13.76
C ARG A 564 -2.77 37.25 12.85
N VAL A 565 -3.01 37.16 11.54
CA VAL A 565 -1.94 36.99 10.55
C VAL A 565 -0.96 38.16 10.63
N GLY A 566 0.33 37.85 10.77
CA GLY A 566 1.40 38.84 10.92
C GLY A 566 1.51 39.48 12.31
N GLY A 567 0.63 39.12 13.25
CA GLY A 567 0.64 39.59 14.63
C GLY A 567 1.33 38.63 15.60
N ILE A 568 1.69 39.14 16.78
CA ILE A 568 2.21 38.37 17.92
C ILE A 568 1.30 38.43 19.15
N ARG A 569 0.21 39.20 19.07
CA ARG A 569 -0.72 39.39 20.19
C ARG A 569 -1.74 38.25 20.21
N GLU A 570 -1.82 37.55 21.35
CA GLU A 570 -2.88 36.60 21.62
C GLU A 570 -4.17 37.32 22.02
N ILE A 571 -5.27 36.96 21.37
CA ILE A 571 -6.62 37.45 21.62
C ILE A 571 -7.41 36.31 22.25
N LYS A 572 -7.87 36.48 23.49
CA LYS A 572 -8.73 35.51 24.16
C LYS A 572 -10.12 35.57 23.53
N LEU A 573 -10.68 34.39 23.23
CA LEU A 573 -12.01 34.22 22.67
C LEU A 573 -12.91 33.51 23.68
N ASN A 574 -14.18 33.86 23.68
CA ASN A 574 -15.23 33.16 24.40
C ASN A 574 -16.35 32.79 23.43
N ILE A 575 -16.07 31.79 22.58
CA ILE A 575 -16.96 31.38 21.50
C ILE A 575 -17.37 29.91 21.63
N ARG A 576 -18.64 29.61 21.34
CA ARG A 576 -19.09 28.24 21.12
C ARG A 576 -18.92 27.87 19.65
N ILE A 577 -18.40 26.69 19.35
CA ILE A 577 -18.22 26.23 17.97
C ILE A 577 -19.22 25.13 17.62
N ILE A 578 -19.96 25.33 16.54
CA ILE A 578 -20.75 24.32 15.85
C ILE A 578 -20.14 24.14 14.47
N SER A 579 -19.88 22.91 14.05
CA SER A 579 -19.30 22.60 12.75
C SER A 579 -20.23 21.70 11.94
N ALA A 580 -20.17 21.77 10.62
CA ALA A 580 -20.96 20.93 9.73
C ALA A 580 -20.16 20.44 8.52
N THR A 581 -20.48 19.23 8.06
CA THR A 581 -19.90 18.67 6.83
C THR A 581 -20.78 17.60 6.21
N ASN A 582 -20.66 17.43 4.90
CA ASN A 582 -21.18 16.30 4.12
C ASN A 582 -20.12 15.24 3.79
N LYS A 583 -18.85 15.48 4.11
CA LYS A 583 -17.75 14.53 3.88
C LYS A 583 -17.49 13.65 5.10
N ASN A 584 -16.94 12.45 4.86
CA ASN A 584 -16.54 11.54 5.92
C ASN A 584 -15.15 11.94 6.48
N LEU A 585 -15.14 12.68 7.60
CA LEU A 585 -13.90 13.15 8.22
C LEU A 585 -12.97 12.00 8.65
N LEU A 586 -13.50 10.88 9.14
CA LEU A 586 -12.69 9.71 9.52
C LEU A 586 -11.94 9.12 8.32
N GLN A 587 -12.58 9.11 7.15
CA GLN A 587 -11.93 8.68 5.92
C GLN A 587 -10.82 9.66 5.50
N MET A 588 -11.09 10.96 5.57
CA MET A 588 -10.09 11.99 5.27
C MET A 588 -8.88 11.95 6.21
N VAL A 589 -9.07 11.55 7.47
CA VAL A 589 -7.96 11.28 8.41
C VAL A 589 -7.08 10.14 7.92
N ARG A 590 -7.68 9.02 7.46
CA ARG A 590 -6.92 7.88 6.93
C ARG A 590 -6.16 8.22 5.64
N GLU A 591 -6.72 9.13 4.84
CA GLU A 591 -6.12 9.61 3.60
C GLU A 591 -5.06 10.71 3.83
N GLY A 592 -4.94 11.22 5.07
CA GLY A 592 -4.00 12.29 5.41
C GLY A 592 -4.43 13.69 4.97
N THR A 593 -5.69 13.85 4.51
CA THR A 593 -6.25 15.13 4.06
C THR A 593 -6.97 15.91 5.18
N PHE A 594 -7.18 15.27 6.33
CA PHE A 594 -7.69 15.90 7.55
C PHE A 594 -6.88 15.42 8.76
N ARG A 595 -6.61 16.29 9.73
CA ARG A 595 -5.81 15.91 10.90
C ARG A 595 -6.64 15.15 11.94
N GLU A 596 -6.04 14.10 12.51
CA GLU A 596 -6.64 13.26 13.53
C GLU A 596 -6.95 14.02 14.82
N ASP A 597 -6.03 14.87 15.27
CA ASP A 597 -6.17 15.69 16.48
C ASP A 597 -7.36 16.66 16.39
N LEU A 598 -7.50 17.36 15.26
CA LEU A 598 -8.64 18.25 14.99
C LEU A 598 -9.96 17.46 14.92
N TYR A 599 -9.96 16.29 14.27
CA TYR A 599 -11.16 15.46 14.19
C TYR A 599 -11.71 15.12 15.58
N TYR A 600 -10.87 14.67 16.50
CA TYR A 600 -11.32 14.34 17.85
C TYR A 600 -11.77 15.55 18.66
N ARG A 601 -11.22 16.75 18.39
CA ARG A 601 -11.65 17.99 19.05
C ARG A 601 -12.96 18.57 18.51
N LEU A 602 -13.29 18.30 17.25
CA LEU A 602 -14.58 18.66 16.64
C LEU A 602 -15.67 17.65 16.95
N ASN A 603 -15.35 16.35 16.90
CA ASN A 603 -16.29 15.25 17.08
C ASN A 603 -16.58 14.93 18.56
N VAL A 604 -16.89 15.96 19.36
CA VAL A 604 -17.26 15.80 20.77
C VAL A 604 -18.71 15.34 20.89
N ILE A 605 -19.61 16.02 20.17
CA ILE A 605 -21.03 15.64 20.08
C ILE A 605 -21.44 15.56 18.61
N PRO A 606 -21.51 14.35 18.02
CA PRO A 606 -21.99 14.18 16.65
C PRO A 606 -23.52 14.23 16.59
N LEU A 607 -24.06 15.02 15.65
CA LEU A 607 -25.47 15.07 15.29
C LEU A 607 -25.65 14.75 13.81
N THR A 608 -26.23 13.60 13.50
CA THR A 608 -26.44 13.18 12.11
C THR A 608 -27.86 13.52 11.65
N ILE A 609 -27.99 14.33 10.61
CA ILE A 609 -29.26 14.64 9.96
C ILE A 609 -29.51 13.63 8.84
N PRO A 610 -30.61 12.87 8.88
CA PRO A 610 -30.92 11.89 7.85
C PRO A 610 -31.26 12.58 6.52
N PRO A 611 -30.92 11.96 5.38
CA PRO A 611 -31.32 12.45 4.07
C PRO A 611 -32.84 12.40 3.91
N LEU A 612 -33.38 13.20 2.98
CA LEU A 612 -34.81 13.39 2.79
C LEU A 612 -35.55 12.09 2.44
N ARG A 613 -34.90 11.20 1.67
CA ARG A 613 -35.41 9.84 1.36
C ARG A 613 -35.65 8.95 2.58
N GLU A 614 -35.00 9.23 3.71
CA GLU A 614 -35.19 8.48 4.96
C GLU A 614 -36.27 9.06 5.87
N ARG A 615 -36.90 10.17 5.47
CA ARG A 615 -37.93 10.91 6.23
C ARG A 615 -39.10 11.33 5.32
N PRO A 616 -39.82 10.37 4.72
CA PRO A 616 -40.86 10.66 3.73
C PRO A 616 -42.01 11.52 4.28
N GLU A 617 -42.29 11.46 5.58
CA GLU A 617 -43.31 12.31 6.21
C GLU A 617 -42.95 13.80 6.15
N ASP A 618 -41.64 14.13 6.19
CA ASP A 618 -41.19 15.50 6.00
C ASP A 618 -41.39 15.97 4.56
N ILE A 619 -41.30 15.08 3.56
CA ILE A 619 -41.48 15.45 2.15
C ILE A 619 -42.87 16.03 1.93
N GLU A 620 -43.91 15.37 2.46
CA GLU A 620 -45.28 15.81 2.33
C GLU A 620 -45.50 17.17 3.00
N ALA A 621 -45.06 17.32 4.25
CA ALA A 621 -45.18 18.57 4.99
C ALA A 621 -44.39 19.72 4.35
N LEU A 622 -43.21 19.45 3.81
CA LEU A 622 -42.38 20.44 3.11
C LEU A 622 -43.02 20.90 1.80
N ILE A 623 -43.63 20.00 1.04
CA ILE A 623 -44.37 20.34 -0.18
C ILE A 623 -45.50 21.32 0.14
N ASP A 624 -46.31 21.00 1.16
CA ASP A 624 -47.42 21.86 1.58
C ASP A 624 -46.92 23.23 2.03
N HIS A 625 -45.88 23.26 2.85
CA HIS A 625 -45.27 24.51 3.31
C HIS A 625 -44.75 25.39 2.16
N PHE A 626 -44.02 24.81 1.20
CA PHE A 626 -43.49 25.57 0.06
C PHE A 626 -44.61 26.07 -0.85
N MET A 627 -45.62 25.25 -1.12
CA MET A 627 -46.78 25.66 -1.92
C MET A 627 -47.55 26.79 -1.26
N ASP A 628 -47.85 26.69 0.04
CA ASP A 628 -48.55 27.74 0.80
C ASP A 628 -47.76 29.05 0.83
N ARG A 629 -46.44 28.96 1.02
CA ARG A 629 -45.55 30.12 1.01
C ARG A 629 -45.53 30.82 -0.35
N LEU A 630 -45.46 30.05 -1.44
CA LEU A 630 -45.46 30.58 -2.81
C LEU A 630 -46.84 31.17 -3.17
N ASN A 631 -47.93 30.48 -2.83
CA ASN A 631 -49.30 30.97 -3.00
C ASN A 631 -49.52 32.31 -2.29
N ARG A 632 -49.08 32.45 -1.04
CA ARG A 632 -49.16 33.74 -0.30
C ARG A 632 -48.30 34.83 -0.94
N ARG A 633 -47.06 34.50 -1.33
CA ARG A 633 -46.12 35.45 -1.92
C ARG A 633 -46.61 36.01 -3.26
N TYR A 634 -47.17 35.15 -4.11
CA TYR A 634 -47.61 35.49 -5.46
C TYR A 634 -49.12 35.73 -5.57
N LYS A 635 -49.87 35.61 -4.46
CA LYS A 635 -51.34 35.76 -4.41
C LYS A 635 -52.06 34.86 -5.43
N GLN A 636 -51.63 33.60 -5.50
CA GLN A 636 -52.22 32.57 -6.35
C GLN A 636 -52.78 31.43 -5.49
N GLU A 637 -53.55 30.53 -6.11
CA GLU A 637 -54.11 29.33 -5.47
C GLU A 637 -53.75 28.07 -6.26
N LYS A 638 -52.45 27.84 -6.47
CA LYS A 638 -51.95 26.65 -7.15
C LYS A 638 -51.89 25.45 -6.19
N ARG A 639 -52.21 24.26 -6.68
CA ARG A 639 -52.19 22.99 -5.94
C ARG A 639 -51.48 21.90 -6.74
N ILE A 640 -50.87 20.94 -6.05
CA ILE A 640 -50.28 19.75 -6.68
C ILE A 640 -51.28 18.60 -6.63
N SER A 641 -51.61 18.06 -7.80
CA SER A 641 -52.52 16.93 -7.92
C SER A 641 -52.05 15.70 -7.14
N ARG A 642 -52.99 14.87 -6.66
CA ARG A 642 -52.67 13.64 -5.93
C ARG A 642 -51.78 12.69 -6.74
N ARG A 643 -51.93 12.69 -8.06
CA ARG A 643 -51.08 11.87 -8.95
C ARG A 643 -49.65 12.40 -8.95
N ALA A 644 -49.43 13.71 -9.12
CA ALA A 644 -48.09 14.31 -9.12
C ALA A 644 -47.39 14.16 -7.75
N ARG A 645 -48.13 14.31 -6.63
CA ARG A 645 -47.59 14.07 -5.28
C ARG A 645 -46.97 12.68 -5.10
N ARG A 646 -47.57 11.64 -5.69
CA ARG A 646 -47.00 10.27 -5.62
C ARG A 646 -45.63 10.16 -6.29
N TYR A 647 -45.36 10.95 -7.33
CA TYR A 647 -44.04 10.98 -7.95
C TYR A 647 -43.03 11.68 -7.04
N LEU A 648 -43.42 12.82 -6.47
CA LEU A 648 -42.58 13.58 -5.54
C LEU A 648 -42.24 12.79 -4.27
N LEU A 649 -43.19 12.04 -3.71
CA LEU A 649 -42.94 11.19 -2.53
C LEU A 649 -42.05 9.98 -2.81
N ALA A 650 -42.08 9.47 -4.05
CA ALA A 650 -41.31 8.29 -4.44
C ALA A 650 -39.89 8.63 -4.93
N TYR A 651 -39.63 9.89 -5.26
CA TYR A 651 -38.33 10.33 -5.75
C TYR A 651 -37.29 10.35 -4.62
N PRO A 652 -36.04 9.89 -4.85
CA PRO A 652 -35.02 9.78 -3.79
C PRO A 652 -34.42 11.11 -3.33
N TRP A 653 -34.70 12.23 -4.02
CA TRP A 653 -34.22 13.58 -3.67
C TRP A 653 -32.71 13.64 -3.35
N PRO A 654 -31.81 13.35 -4.32
CA PRO A 654 -30.37 13.39 -4.11
C PRO A 654 -29.84 14.76 -3.63
N GLY A 655 -30.51 15.87 -3.97
CA GLY A 655 -30.22 17.22 -3.45
C GLY A 655 -31.03 17.61 -2.22
N ASN A 656 -31.74 16.65 -1.61
CA ASN A 656 -32.52 16.77 -0.38
C ASN A 656 -33.52 17.95 -0.42
N VAL A 657 -33.68 18.69 0.69
CA VAL A 657 -34.68 19.76 0.82
C VAL A 657 -34.40 20.91 -0.15
N ARG A 658 -33.13 21.16 -0.50
CA ARG A 658 -32.76 22.20 -1.46
C ARG A 658 -33.29 21.90 -2.86
N GLU A 659 -33.13 20.65 -3.31
CA GLU A 659 -33.68 20.20 -4.59
C GLU A 659 -35.21 20.23 -4.59
N LEU A 660 -35.85 19.70 -3.54
CA LEU A 660 -37.30 19.73 -3.40
C LEU A 660 -37.84 21.16 -3.51
N HIS A 661 -37.26 22.11 -2.76
CA HIS A 661 -37.66 23.52 -2.82
C HIS A 661 -37.55 24.08 -4.23
N ASN A 662 -36.41 23.85 -4.91
CA ASN A 662 -36.19 24.35 -6.27
C ASN A 662 -37.18 23.75 -7.27
N VAL A 663 -37.47 22.46 -7.18
CA VAL A 663 -38.44 21.79 -8.06
C VAL A 663 -39.85 22.34 -7.83
N ILE A 664 -40.27 22.51 -6.57
CA ILE A 664 -41.60 23.06 -6.25
C ILE A 664 -41.71 24.51 -6.72
N GLU A 665 -40.68 25.33 -6.53
CA GLU A 665 -40.64 26.71 -7.02
C GLU A 665 -40.70 26.76 -8.56
N GLN A 666 -39.94 25.91 -9.25
CA GLN A 666 -39.99 25.80 -10.72
C GLN A 666 -41.38 25.40 -11.21
N LEU A 667 -42.00 24.38 -10.60
CA LEU A 667 -43.34 23.94 -10.96
C LEU A 667 -44.38 25.03 -10.71
N PHE A 668 -44.24 25.76 -9.60
CA PHE A 668 -45.12 26.88 -9.28
C PHE A 668 -45.03 28.00 -10.32
N VAL A 669 -43.82 28.31 -10.80
CA VAL A 669 -43.60 29.40 -11.76
C VAL A 669 -43.99 29.00 -13.19
N LEU A 670 -43.60 27.79 -13.63
CA LEU A 670 -43.69 27.38 -15.03
C LEU A 670 -45.05 26.79 -15.43
N VAL A 671 -45.81 26.23 -14.49
CA VAL A 671 -47.11 25.64 -14.80
C VAL A 671 -48.16 26.74 -14.90
N GLU A 672 -48.77 26.87 -16.07
CA GLU A 672 -49.95 27.71 -16.26
C GLU A 672 -51.19 27.01 -15.68
N GLY A 673 -52.06 27.76 -15.00
CA GLY A 673 -53.26 27.23 -14.33
C GLY A 673 -53.09 26.96 -12.83
N THR A 674 -54.13 26.42 -12.20
CA THR A 674 -54.23 26.23 -10.74
C THR A 674 -53.82 24.83 -10.27
N GLU A 675 -53.59 23.86 -11.17
CA GLU A 675 -53.25 22.48 -10.81
C GLU A 675 -51.96 21.98 -11.48
N ILE A 676 -51.03 21.47 -10.68
CA ILE A 676 -49.79 20.84 -11.13
C ILE A 676 -50.03 19.33 -11.31
N LEU A 677 -49.97 18.88 -12.56
CA LEU A 677 -50.21 17.51 -12.99
C LEU A 677 -48.89 16.72 -13.19
N PRO A 678 -48.92 15.37 -13.24
CA PRO A 678 -47.71 14.55 -13.43
C PRO A 678 -46.90 14.91 -14.70
N GLU A 679 -47.57 15.30 -15.76
CA GLU A 679 -46.98 15.72 -17.04
C GLU A 679 -46.11 16.98 -16.92
N HIS A 680 -46.36 17.81 -15.90
CA HIS A 680 -45.58 19.01 -15.63
C HIS A 680 -44.30 18.73 -14.83
N LEU A 681 -44.19 17.53 -14.22
CA LEU A 681 -43.00 17.16 -13.47
C LEU A 681 -41.80 16.98 -14.42
N PRO A 682 -40.59 17.38 -13.99
CA PRO A 682 -39.39 17.10 -14.76
C PRO A 682 -39.26 15.62 -15.13
N TYR A 683 -38.77 15.35 -16.34
CA TYR A 683 -38.65 13.98 -16.88
C TYR A 683 -37.92 13.04 -15.91
N TYR A 684 -36.86 13.51 -15.24
CA TYR A 684 -36.08 12.72 -14.28
C TYR A 684 -36.83 12.36 -12.98
N ILE A 685 -37.93 13.05 -12.65
CA ILE A 685 -38.81 12.70 -11.51
C ILE A 685 -39.96 11.81 -12.00
N ARG A 686 -40.45 12.06 -13.21
CA ARG A 686 -41.57 11.33 -13.82
C ARG A 686 -41.16 9.92 -14.28
N ASP A 687 -40.04 9.84 -14.98
CA ASP A 687 -39.54 8.69 -15.73
C ASP A 687 -38.18 8.19 -15.17
N ASP A 688 -37.94 8.36 -13.86
CA ASP A 688 -36.72 7.90 -13.19
C ASP A 688 -36.43 6.42 -13.50
N PRO A 689 -35.31 6.08 -14.16
CA PRO A 689 -34.90 4.70 -14.42
C PRO A 689 -34.80 3.86 -13.14
N ALA A 690 -34.59 4.49 -11.98
CA ALA A 690 -34.55 3.80 -10.69
C ALA A 690 -35.91 3.18 -10.28
N ARG A 691 -37.03 3.62 -10.88
CA ARG A 691 -38.34 2.94 -10.73
C ARG A 691 -38.41 1.61 -11.45
N TYR A 692 -37.60 1.41 -12.48
CA TYR A 692 -37.48 0.14 -13.21
C TYR A 692 -36.39 -0.77 -12.62
N SER A 693 -35.50 -0.26 -11.76
CA SER A 693 -34.58 -1.08 -10.98
C SER A 693 -35.19 -1.45 -9.63
N SER A 694 -36.20 -2.31 -9.64
CA SER A 694 -36.50 -3.12 -8.45
C SER A 694 -35.33 -4.09 -8.26
N HIS A 695 -34.27 -3.66 -7.56
CA HIS A 695 -33.19 -4.55 -7.16
C HIS A 695 -33.80 -5.71 -6.36
N MET A 696 -33.65 -6.94 -6.85
CA MET A 696 -33.92 -8.13 -6.03
C MET A 696 -33.00 -8.06 -4.81
N LEU A 697 -33.58 -7.98 -3.63
CA LEU A 697 -32.84 -8.02 -2.36
C LEU A 697 -32.49 -9.46 -2.04
N VAL A 698 -31.23 -9.83 -2.24
CA VAL A 698 -30.66 -11.09 -1.73
C VAL A 698 -30.35 -10.89 -0.26
N LYS A 699 -31.15 -11.49 0.62
CA LYS A 699 -31.07 -11.31 2.07
C LYS A 699 -29.93 -12.08 2.73
N ASP A 700 -29.45 -13.16 2.09
CA ASP A 700 -28.37 -14.02 2.60
C ASP A 700 -27.70 -14.82 1.46
N ILE A 701 -26.53 -15.43 1.71
CA ILE A 701 -25.83 -16.30 0.76
C ILE A 701 -26.53 -17.66 0.71
N MET A 702 -26.98 -18.08 -0.48
CA MET A 702 -27.54 -19.40 -0.72
C MET A 702 -26.94 -20.04 -1.99
N PRO A 703 -27.03 -21.38 -2.16
CA PRO A 703 -26.54 -22.05 -3.36
C PRO A 703 -27.17 -21.46 -4.62
N MET A 704 -26.33 -21.10 -5.60
CA MET A 704 -26.75 -20.36 -6.80
C MET A 704 -27.89 -21.04 -7.57
N LYS A 705 -27.92 -22.38 -7.57
CA LYS A 705 -28.98 -23.17 -8.22
C LYS A 705 -30.35 -22.95 -7.56
N GLU A 706 -30.39 -22.86 -6.23
CA GLU A 706 -31.63 -22.66 -5.48
C GLU A 706 -32.13 -21.22 -5.60
N ALA A 707 -31.21 -20.24 -5.61
CA ALA A 707 -31.56 -18.84 -5.84
C ALA A 707 -32.24 -18.63 -7.20
N ILE A 708 -31.72 -19.27 -8.25
CA ILE A 708 -32.31 -19.20 -9.59
C ILE A 708 -33.70 -19.84 -9.62
N GLU A 709 -33.86 -21.02 -8.99
CA GLU A 709 -35.16 -21.71 -8.97
C GLU A 709 -36.24 -20.92 -8.23
N GLU A 710 -35.90 -20.27 -7.11
CA GLU A 710 -36.85 -19.44 -6.36
C GLU A 710 -37.27 -18.20 -7.15
N VAL A 711 -36.32 -17.52 -7.79
CA VAL A 711 -36.61 -16.36 -8.65
C VAL A 711 -37.51 -16.76 -9.83
N GLU A 712 -37.23 -17.88 -10.48
CA GLU A 712 -38.06 -18.40 -11.56
C GLU A 712 -39.49 -18.72 -11.09
N LYS A 713 -39.63 -19.33 -9.90
CA LYS A 713 -40.93 -19.65 -9.31
C LYS A 713 -41.75 -18.39 -9.01
N GLN A 714 -41.13 -17.38 -8.41
CA GLN A 714 -41.77 -16.09 -8.10
C GLN A 714 -42.23 -15.34 -9.37
N LEU A 715 -41.41 -15.37 -10.43
CA LEU A 715 -41.76 -14.76 -11.71
C LEU A 715 -42.94 -15.48 -12.39
N LEU A 716 -42.95 -16.81 -12.37
CA LEU A 716 -44.05 -17.60 -12.93
C LEU A 716 -45.36 -17.40 -12.16
N LEU A 717 -45.32 -17.35 -10.83
CA LEU A 717 -46.48 -17.07 -9.99
C LEU A 717 -47.13 -15.72 -10.32
N LYS A 718 -46.34 -14.64 -10.34
CA LYS A 718 -46.83 -13.30 -10.68
C LYS A 718 -47.37 -13.20 -12.11
N ALA A 719 -46.78 -13.94 -13.04
CA ALA A 719 -47.25 -13.97 -14.42
C ALA A 719 -48.57 -14.73 -14.54
N LEU A 720 -48.74 -15.85 -13.84
CA LEU A 720 -49.98 -16.62 -13.81
C LEU A 720 -51.13 -15.88 -13.11
N GLU A 721 -50.84 -15.08 -12.08
CA GLU A 721 -51.85 -14.21 -11.45
C GLU A 721 -52.40 -13.13 -12.40
N LYS A 722 -51.57 -12.66 -13.33
CA LYS A 722 -51.88 -11.52 -14.19
C LYS A 722 -52.41 -11.91 -15.57
N TYR A 723 -52.07 -13.11 -16.06
CA TYR A 723 -52.38 -13.58 -17.41
C TYR A 723 -53.05 -14.94 -17.38
N ARG A 724 -54.12 -15.10 -18.16
CA ARG A 724 -55.01 -16.28 -18.11
C ARG A 724 -54.57 -17.45 -18.98
N SER A 725 -53.55 -17.29 -19.82
CA SER A 725 -53.08 -18.37 -20.68
C SER A 725 -51.56 -18.53 -20.64
N THR A 726 -51.11 -19.78 -20.72
CA THR A 726 -49.68 -20.12 -20.74
C THR A 726 -48.94 -19.53 -21.95
N TYR A 727 -49.65 -19.25 -23.05
CA TYR A 727 -49.10 -18.52 -24.20
C TYR A 727 -48.81 -17.05 -23.89
N GLN A 728 -49.72 -16.35 -23.21
CA GLN A 728 -49.51 -14.96 -22.81
C GLN A 728 -48.40 -14.83 -21.76
N VAL A 729 -48.35 -15.78 -20.82
CA VAL A 729 -47.26 -15.87 -19.84
C VAL A 729 -45.91 -16.07 -20.53
N ALA A 730 -45.84 -16.98 -21.51
CA ALA A 730 -44.64 -17.24 -22.29
C ALA A 730 -44.16 -16.01 -23.08
N GLU A 731 -45.09 -15.32 -23.76
CA GLU A 731 -44.81 -14.09 -24.50
C GLU A 731 -44.26 -12.99 -23.58
N LYS A 732 -44.86 -12.78 -22.41
CA LYS A 732 -44.45 -11.72 -21.47
C LYS A 732 -43.18 -12.04 -20.70
N LEU A 733 -42.88 -13.32 -20.50
CA LEU A 733 -41.62 -13.76 -19.90
C LEU A 733 -40.50 -13.97 -20.94
N GLY A 734 -40.78 -13.81 -22.23
CA GLY A 734 -39.79 -13.93 -23.30
C GLY A 734 -39.23 -15.34 -23.50
N VAL A 735 -40.04 -16.37 -23.19
CA VAL A 735 -39.63 -17.78 -23.28
C VAL A 735 -40.64 -18.59 -24.10
N ASN A 736 -40.23 -19.75 -24.59
CA ASN A 736 -41.15 -20.65 -25.28
C ASN A 736 -42.22 -21.21 -24.33
N GLN A 737 -43.43 -21.40 -24.82
CA GLN A 737 -44.55 -21.96 -24.06
C GLN A 737 -44.20 -23.31 -23.40
N SER A 738 -43.46 -24.18 -24.10
CA SER A 738 -42.98 -25.46 -23.56
C SER A 738 -42.10 -25.29 -22.32
N THR A 739 -41.36 -24.18 -22.20
CA THR A 739 -40.53 -23.86 -21.03
C THR A 739 -41.39 -23.45 -19.84
N VAL A 740 -42.42 -22.64 -20.08
CA VAL A 740 -43.41 -22.25 -19.05
C VAL A 740 -44.13 -23.47 -18.52
N VAL A 741 -44.69 -24.32 -19.41
CA VAL A 741 -45.40 -25.55 -19.01
C VAL A 741 -44.49 -26.51 -18.24
N ARG A 742 -43.24 -26.70 -18.69
CA ARG A 742 -42.27 -27.56 -17.99
C ARG A 742 -41.95 -27.03 -16.58
N LYS A 743 -41.76 -25.72 -16.42
CA LYS A 743 -41.41 -25.11 -15.14
C LYS A 743 -42.61 -25.02 -14.18
N ILE A 744 -43.82 -24.76 -14.69
CA ILE A 744 -45.07 -24.83 -13.92
C ILE A 744 -45.23 -26.24 -13.32
N LYS A 745 -45.05 -27.29 -14.13
CA LYS A 745 -45.11 -28.68 -13.68
C LYS A 745 -43.98 -29.03 -12.70
N LYS A 746 -42.76 -28.55 -12.95
CA LYS A 746 -41.59 -28.76 -12.08
C LYS A 746 -41.81 -28.13 -10.69
N TYR A 747 -42.44 -26.97 -10.61
CA TYR A 747 -42.62 -26.20 -9.37
C TYR A 747 -43.98 -26.41 -8.71
N GLY A 748 -44.84 -27.29 -9.27
CA GLY A 748 -46.16 -27.61 -8.71
C GLY A 748 -47.11 -26.42 -8.67
N LEU A 749 -47.02 -25.51 -9.65
CA LEU A 749 -47.87 -24.33 -9.73
C LEU A 749 -49.16 -24.73 -10.46
N GLU A 750 -50.31 -24.76 -9.79
CA GLU A 750 -51.59 -25.04 -10.45
C GLU A 750 -52.17 -23.77 -11.07
N HIS A 751 -52.62 -23.90 -12.32
CA HIS A 751 -53.33 -22.85 -13.03
C HIS A 751 -54.81 -22.93 -12.61
N GLN A 752 -55.32 -21.95 -11.87
CA GLN A 752 -56.76 -21.77 -11.70
C GLN A 752 -57.39 -21.23 -12.98
#